data_AF-A0A074MCQ5-F1
#
_entry.id   AF-A0A074MCQ5-F1
#
_cell.length_a   1.000
_cell.length_b   1.000
_cell.length_c   1.000
_cell.angle_alpha   90.00
_cell.angle_beta   90.00
_cell.angle_gamma   90.00
#
_symmetry.space_group_name_H-M   'P 1'
#
loop_
_entity.id
_entity.type
_entity.pdbx_description
1 polymer ?
#
loop_
_entity_poly.entity_id
_entity_poly.type
_entity_poly.pdbx_seq_one_letter_code
_entity_poly.pdbx_strand_id
1 'polypeptide(L)'
;MTDMKLSGRAARAVLAAMLAGTSGIAFAQSAPIVQPGAPGQDSRDLSAEEAVKLAGSSYTSADVKFMQDMIVHHRQAVEMAALVADRTNTEEIVAVAGRIEASQEDEMAFMREWLEARGEPIVMTMAAGHDHHRHHTMMGMATPEQMQALAAAEGTEFDRQFLTLMIAHHEGALDMVDKLLALPGSAADPVLYRFIGDVENDQKSEIDRMDVVLAGLSPDPRAGLAAGFDDAGEAISNLRLVASLRKPAGFFNPDNPADLRPAIPPREDERDEADEALAEAAEDVAEAAASEDAEETPTRMEGEEESLTQFAERSPLLDFANTDMAFFDDIMVAGNYHGFNIYRLGEDGVPVLMSSVVCPGGQGDVSVVGNILVMSVEQTRGRVDCGLQGVEEDVSEDRFRGLRIFDISDLRRPRQVGGVQTCRGSHTHSIVSADDEKIVVYNSGTSSIRDEEELARCVDNPASSRTALFSIDVIEIPLADPSKARIVSSPRVFADAETGEIAGLWKGGESGEGAQNTRRTDQCHDITVFPSKNLAAGACSGNGILMEISDPYNPKRIDAVFDKGFAYWHSATFNNDGTKVVFTDEWGGGGRPRCRASDPMDWGANAIYDIVDGKLEFRSHYKMPAPQTEWENCVAHNGSIVPVPGRDIFVQSWYQGGISVMDFTDSANPKEIAFFDRGPIDEEQLVVGGFWSSYWYNGRIYGTEITRGIDVFALEPSEHLTEAEIAAAEAASYENTRFNPQTQTEVTWSEAEIEAAQASRKGG
;
A
#
# COMPACT_ATOMS: atom_id res chain seq x y z
N MET A 1 -34.52 -24.66 74.69
CA MET A 1 -35.51 -25.74 74.73
C MET A 1 -36.63 -25.37 73.76
N THR A 2 -36.68 -26.08 72.64
CA THR A 2 -37.88 -26.66 72.02
C THR A 2 -39.17 -25.82 72.11
N ASP A 3 -39.62 -25.23 71.01
CA ASP A 3 -40.40 -25.85 69.91
C ASP A 3 -41.92 -25.66 70.09
N MET A 4 -42.53 -24.89 69.18
CA MET A 4 -43.30 -25.43 68.05
C MET A 4 -44.65 -24.72 67.75
N LYS A 5 -44.70 -24.19 66.52
CA LYS A 5 -45.82 -24.05 65.56
C LYS A 5 -47.07 -23.25 65.96
N LEU A 6 -47.38 -22.24 65.13
CA LEU A 6 -48.55 -22.32 64.23
C LEU A 6 -48.36 -21.46 62.97
N SER A 7 -48.98 -21.93 61.90
CA SER A 7 -48.88 -21.55 60.49
C SER A 7 -49.88 -20.46 60.09
N GLY A 8 -49.58 -19.70 59.02
CA GLY A 8 -50.62 -19.35 58.03
C GLY A 8 -50.67 -17.91 57.50
N ARG A 9 -50.19 -17.74 56.25
CA ARG A 9 -50.68 -16.80 55.21
C ARG A 9 -50.44 -15.29 55.39
N ALA A 10 -49.44 -14.76 54.67
CA ALA A 10 -49.53 -13.52 53.87
C ALA A 10 -48.17 -13.21 53.21
N ALA A 11 -47.92 -13.70 51.99
CA ALA A 11 -46.77 -13.28 51.21
C ALA A 11 -47.09 -13.35 49.72
N ARG A 12 -47.55 -12.23 49.14
CA ARG A 12 -47.52 -11.90 47.70
C ARG A 12 -48.04 -10.47 47.50
N ALA A 13 -47.31 -9.47 48.00
CA ALA A 13 -47.50 -8.05 47.66
C ALA A 13 -46.42 -7.14 48.29
N VAL A 14 -45.13 -7.27 47.94
CA VAL A 14 -44.12 -6.22 48.27
C VAL A 14 -43.04 -6.02 47.18
N LEU A 15 -42.90 -6.86 46.15
CA LEU A 15 -41.78 -6.75 45.21
C LEU A 15 -42.11 -5.95 43.92
N ALA A 16 -42.59 -4.71 44.04
CA ALA A 16 -42.90 -3.87 42.86
C ALA A 16 -42.72 -2.34 43.05
N ALA A 17 -41.84 -1.88 43.96
CA ALA A 17 -41.68 -0.43 44.19
C ALA A 17 -40.27 0.02 44.62
N MET A 18 -39.20 -0.53 44.02
CA MET A 18 -37.83 0.01 44.15
C MET A 18 -37.01 -0.22 42.86
N LEU A 19 -37.52 0.19 41.70
CA LEU A 19 -36.77 0.29 40.44
C LEU A 19 -37.19 1.57 39.69
N ALA A 20 -37.05 2.72 40.35
CA ALA A 20 -37.22 4.04 39.75
C ALA A 20 -36.03 4.95 40.13
N GLY A 21 -34.82 4.39 39.99
CA GLY A 21 -33.56 5.11 40.10
C GLY A 21 -32.61 4.53 39.06
N THR A 22 -31.96 5.42 38.31
CA THR A 22 -30.88 5.18 37.34
C THR A 22 -31.26 4.43 36.04
N SER A 23 -31.74 5.19 35.06
CA SER A 23 -31.49 4.89 33.64
C SER A 23 -31.24 6.20 32.90
N GLY A 24 -30.26 6.97 33.37
CA GLY A 24 -29.52 7.88 32.51
C GLY A 24 -28.40 7.06 31.87
N ILE A 25 -28.71 6.36 30.78
CA ILE A 25 -27.67 5.87 29.87
C ILE A 25 -27.11 7.15 29.25
N ALA A 26 -25.98 7.62 29.78
CA ALA A 26 -25.15 8.55 29.04
C ALA A 26 -24.68 7.80 27.80
N PHE A 27 -25.28 8.13 26.65
CA PHE A 27 -24.69 7.76 25.36
C PHE A 27 -23.26 8.27 25.38
N ALA A 28 -22.28 7.38 25.34
CA ALA A 28 -20.91 7.75 24.99
C ALA A 28 -21.02 8.54 23.68
N GLN A 29 -20.66 9.81 23.71
CA GLN A 29 -20.77 10.66 22.53
C GLN A 29 -19.77 10.11 21.51
N SER A 30 -20.26 9.42 20.47
CA SER A 30 -19.44 9.00 19.35
C SER A 30 -18.75 10.22 18.75
N ALA A 31 -17.48 10.09 18.38
CA ALA A 31 -16.78 11.13 17.67
C ALA A 31 -17.57 11.49 16.39
N PRO A 32 -17.74 12.78 16.05
CA PRO A 32 -18.46 13.18 14.86
C PRO A 32 -17.71 12.72 13.60
N ILE A 33 -18.47 12.26 12.61
CA ILE A 33 -18.00 12.05 11.24
C ILE A 33 -18.45 13.27 10.43
N VAL A 34 -17.50 13.97 9.84
CA VAL A 34 -17.69 15.28 9.23
C VAL A 34 -17.28 15.24 7.76
N GLN A 35 -18.12 15.74 6.86
CA GLN A 35 -17.77 16.00 5.47
C GLN A 35 -17.60 17.51 5.26
N PRO A 36 -16.38 17.99 4.98
CA PRO A 36 -16.16 19.36 4.54
C PRO A 36 -16.88 19.65 3.22
N GLY A 37 -17.30 20.90 3.01
CA GLY A 37 -17.73 21.37 1.70
C GLY A 37 -16.56 21.89 0.88
N ALA A 38 -16.86 22.48 -0.29
CA ALA A 38 -15.87 23.22 -1.10
C ALA A 38 -15.20 24.33 -0.28
N PRO A 39 -14.00 24.84 -0.69
CA PRO A 39 -13.28 25.86 0.06
C PRO A 39 -14.16 27.04 0.52
N GLY A 40 -14.16 27.29 1.83
CA GLY A 40 -14.93 28.35 2.47
C GLY A 40 -16.39 28.00 2.81
N GLN A 41 -16.90 26.85 2.37
CA GLN A 41 -18.24 26.36 2.74
C GLN A 41 -18.24 25.73 4.13
N ASP A 42 -19.44 25.50 4.68
CA ASP A 42 -19.62 24.85 5.97
C ASP A 42 -19.55 23.32 5.84
N SER A 43 -18.99 22.65 6.86
CA SER A 43 -18.94 21.19 6.95
C SER A 43 -20.27 20.64 7.47
N ARG A 44 -20.68 19.48 6.96
CA ARG A 44 -21.90 18.76 7.40
C ARG A 44 -21.55 17.48 8.16
N ASP A 45 -22.47 17.00 8.98
CA ASP A 45 -22.34 15.72 9.68
C ASP A 45 -22.77 14.57 8.76
N LEU A 46 -22.10 13.43 8.89
CA LEU A 46 -22.45 12.17 8.22
C LEU A 46 -22.77 11.09 9.26
N SER A 47 -23.67 10.16 8.92
CA SER A 47 -23.69 8.87 9.58
C SER A 47 -22.53 7.99 9.10
N ALA A 48 -22.19 6.94 9.87
CA ALA A 48 -21.19 5.95 9.43
C ALA A 48 -21.62 5.25 8.13
N GLU A 49 -22.91 4.96 7.99
CA GLU A 49 -23.49 4.31 6.79
C GLU A 49 -23.37 5.23 5.56
N GLU A 50 -23.62 6.53 5.71
CA GLU A 50 -23.46 7.50 4.62
C GLU A 50 -21.98 7.68 4.23
N ALA A 51 -21.06 7.63 5.20
CA ALA A 51 -19.63 7.77 4.97
C ALA A 51 -19.03 6.62 4.15
N VAL A 52 -19.62 5.41 4.20
CA VAL A 52 -19.17 4.23 3.45
C VAL A 52 -19.91 4.07 2.10
N LYS A 53 -20.91 4.91 1.80
CA LYS A 53 -21.76 4.78 0.59
C LYS A 53 -21.10 5.27 -0.71
N LEU A 54 -20.03 4.61 -1.13
CA LEU A 54 -19.27 4.88 -2.35
C LEU A 54 -18.71 3.59 -2.99
N ALA A 55 -19.50 2.90 -3.83
CA ALA A 55 -19.01 1.94 -4.83
C ALA A 55 -20.17 1.39 -5.67
N GLY A 56 -20.14 1.62 -7.00
CA GLY A 56 -20.96 0.88 -7.96
C GLY A 56 -21.09 1.57 -9.33
N SER A 57 -20.31 1.11 -10.34
CA SER A 57 -20.56 1.32 -11.78
C SER A 57 -19.60 0.50 -12.69
N SER A 58 -20.00 0.27 -13.96
CA SER A 58 -19.66 -0.78 -14.95
C SER A 58 -18.54 -0.48 -16.01
N TYR A 59 -18.33 -1.41 -16.96
CA TYR A 59 -17.17 -1.63 -17.90
C TYR A 59 -16.99 -0.71 -19.12
N THR A 60 -15.81 -0.78 -19.79
CA THR A 60 -15.36 0.16 -20.86
C THR A 60 -15.00 -0.49 -22.22
N SER A 61 -14.50 0.28 -23.20
CA SER A 61 -14.05 -0.23 -24.52
C SER A 61 -12.64 -0.85 -24.55
N ALA A 62 -11.82 -0.56 -23.53
CA ALA A 62 -10.49 -1.17 -23.37
C ALA A 62 -10.62 -2.68 -23.10
N ASP A 63 -11.67 -3.04 -22.38
CA ASP A 63 -12.10 -4.38 -22.00
C ASP A 63 -12.36 -5.28 -23.22
N VAL A 64 -13.07 -4.74 -24.20
CA VAL A 64 -13.36 -5.42 -25.48
C VAL A 64 -12.08 -5.72 -26.25
N LYS A 65 -11.14 -4.78 -26.28
CA LYS A 65 -9.88 -4.93 -27.02
C LYS A 65 -8.97 -5.97 -26.37
N PHE A 66 -8.88 -5.99 -25.04
CA PHE A 66 -8.11 -6.99 -24.31
C PHE A 66 -8.59 -8.42 -24.61
N MET A 67 -9.91 -8.64 -24.60
CA MET A 67 -10.50 -9.96 -24.87
C MET A 67 -10.18 -10.47 -26.28
N GLN A 68 -10.19 -9.59 -27.29
CA GLN A 68 -9.82 -9.96 -28.66
C GLN A 68 -8.32 -10.30 -28.78
N ASP A 69 -7.48 -9.54 -28.09
CA ASP A 69 -6.03 -9.68 -28.10
C ASP A 69 -5.57 -10.95 -27.35
N MET A 70 -6.20 -11.27 -26.22
CA MET A 70 -5.87 -12.43 -25.39
C MET A 70 -6.33 -13.76 -26.03
N ILE A 71 -7.41 -13.80 -26.84
CA ILE A 71 -7.76 -14.98 -27.67
C ILE A 71 -6.63 -15.37 -28.63
N VAL A 72 -5.90 -14.39 -29.17
CA VAL A 72 -4.78 -14.66 -30.08
C VAL A 72 -3.56 -15.16 -29.32
N HIS A 73 -3.34 -14.65 -28.10
CA HIS A 73 -2.25 -15.04 -27.20
C HIS A 73 -2.41 -16.49 -26.72
N HIS A 74 -3.56 -16.83 -26.14
CA HIS A 74 -3.88 -18.17 -25.63
C HIS A 74 -3.78 -19.28 -26.67
N ARG A 75 -4.12 -18.98 -27.94
CA ARG A 75 -4.00 -19.97 -29.01
C ARG A 75 -2.56 -20.47 -29.19
N GLN A 76 -1.56 -19.63 -29.00
CA GLN A 76 -0.17 -20.06 -29.16
C GLN A 76 0.32 -20.92 -27.98
N ALA A 77 -0.19 -20.68 -26.76
CA ALA A 77 0.07 -21.57 -25.61
C ALA A 77 -0.42 -23.00 -25.87
N VAL A 78 -1.65 -23.14 -26.38
CA VAL A 78 -2.24 -24.44 -26.77
C VAL A 78 -1.42 -25.11 -27.89
N GLU A 79 -0.97 -24.35 -28.90
CA GLU A 79 -0.11 -24.87 -29.97
C GLU A 79 1.25 -25.37 -29.44
N MET A 80 1.83 -24.73 -28.42
CA MET A 80 3.06 -25.19 -27.77
C MET A 80 2.83 -26.43 -26.90
N ALA A 81 1.76 -26.47 -26.13
CA ALA A 81 1.40 -27.59 -25.25
C ALA A 81 1.11 -28.88 -26.04
N ALA A 82 0.44 -28.78 -27.19
CA ALA A 82 0.12 -29.92 -28.05
C ALA A 82 1.37 -30.67 -28.58
N LEU A 83 2.55 -30.04 -28.59
CA LEU A 83 3.79 -30.70 -29.00
C LEU A 83 4.33 -31.67 -27.94
N VAL A 84 3.94 -31.54 -26.67
CA VAL A 84 4.61 -32.20 -25.55
C VAL A 84 4.47 -33.72 -25.58
N ALA A 85 3.27 -34.24 -25.88
CA ALA A 85 2.97 -35.67 -25.85
C ALA A 85 3.83 -36.51 -26.81
N ASP A 86 4.27 -35.92 -27.93
CA ASP A 86 5.08 -36.59 -28.96
C ASP A 86 6.60 -36.38 -28.78
N ARG A 87 7.02 -35.52 -27.84
CA ARG A 87 8.41 -35.02 -27.76
C ARG A 87 9.13 -35.35 -26.46
N THR A 88 8.40 -35.64 -25.39
CA THR A 88 8.99 -36.00 -24.09
C THR A 88 8.11 -37.00 -23.33
N ASN A 89 8.71 -37.68 -22.36
CA ASN A 89 8.03 -38.57 -21.43
C ASN A 89 8.28 -38.17 -19.95
N THR A 90 8.78 -36.97 -19.71
CA THR A 90 8.96 -36.39 -18.37
C THR A 90 7.58 -36.12 -17.75
N GLU A 91 7.21 -36.89 -16.72
CA GLU A 91 5.86 -36.91 -16.15
C GLU A 91 5.40 -35.53 -15.67
N GLU A 92 6.31 -34.74 -15.09
CA GLU A 92 6.03 -33.39 -14.59
C GLU A 92 5.72 -32.40 -15.74
N ILE A 93 6.41 -32.51 -16.88
CA ILE A 93 6.21 -31.61 -18.03
C ILE A 93 4.95 -31.98 -18.80
N VAL A 94 4.66 -33.29 -18.93
CA VAL A 94 3.40 -33.77 -19.49
C VAL A 94 2.21 -33.29 -18.64
N ALA A 95 2.37 -33.31 -17.31
CA ALA A 95 1.33 -32.82 -16.40
C ALA A 95 1.15 -31.30 -16.46
N VAL A 96 2.22 -30.51 -16.63
CA VAL A 96 2.13 -29.06 -16.85
C VAL A 96 1.44 -28.76 -18.19
N ALA A 97 1.88 -29.38 -19.28
CA ALA A 97 1.31 -29.14 -20.61
C ALA A 97 -0.18 -29.49 -20.71
N GLY A 98 -0.60 -30.61 -20.11
CA GLY A 98 -2.01 -31.01 -20.11
C GLY A 98 -2.92 -30.07 -19.31
N ARG A 99 -2.37 -29.37 -18.30
CA ARG A 99 -3.12 -28.34 -17.56
C ARG A 99 -3.25 -27.05 -18.37
N ILE A 100 -2.15 -26.58 -18.97
CA ILE A 100 -2.13 -25.39 -19.83
C ILE A 100 -3.09 -25.56 -21.03
N GLU A 101 -3.11 -26.73 -21.66
CA GLU A 101 -4.02 -27.00 -22.78
C GLU A 101 -5.48 -26.89 -22.35
N ALA A 102 -5.85 -27.50 -21.22
CA ALA A 102 -7.22 -27.44 -20.70
C ALA A 102 -7.64 -26.03 -20.28
N SER A 103 -6.83 -25.33 -19.47
CA SER A 103 -7.18 -24.00 -18.97
C SER A 103 -7.28 -22.96 -20.09
N GLN A 104 -6.29 -22.93 -21.00
CA GLN A 104 -6.23 -21.94 -22.07
C GLN A 104 -7.34 -22.14 -23.12
N GLU A 105 -7.84 -23.37 -23.32
CA GLU A 105 -8.99 -23.65 -24.19
C GLU A 105 -10.31 -23.14 -23.59
N ASP A 106 -10.51 -23.35 -22.28
CA ASP A 106 -11.69 -22.89 -21.54
C ASP A 106 -11.73 -21.36 -21.45
N GLU A 107 -10.58 -20.74 -21.19
CA GLU A 107 -10.36 -19.29 -21.19
C GLU A 107 -10.69 -18.68 -22.57
N MET A 108 -10.25 -19.31 -23.66
CA MET A 108 -10.63 -18.91 -25.02
C MET A 108 -12.12 -19.03 -25.32
N ALA A 109 -12.81 -20.03 -24.77
CA ALA A 109 -14.26 -20.17 -24.93
C ALA A 109 -14.98 -19.04 -24.20
N PHE A 110 -14.60 -18.78 -22.96
CA PHE A 110 -15.11 -17.68 -22.15
C PHE A 110 -14.96 -16.32 -22.87
N MET A 111 -13.77 -16.02 -23.40
CA MET A 111 -13.53 -14.74 -24.07
C MET A 111 -14.45 -14.50 -25.27
N ARG A 112 -14.77 -15.56 -26.02
CA ARG A 112 -15.68 -15.50 -27.17
C ARG A 112 -17.11 -15.23 -26.73
N GLU A 113 -17.58 -15.95 -25.72
CA GLU A 113 -18.93 -15.79 -25.16
C GLU A 113 -19.12 -14.42 -24.51
N TRP A 114 -18.09 -13.91 -23.82
CA TRP A 114 -18.10 -12.58 -23.22
C TRP A 114 -18.28 -11.47 -24.26
N LEU A 115 -17.62 -11.59 -25.43
CA LEU A 115 -17.74 -10.67 -26.58
C LEU A 115 -19.11 -10.81 -27.27
N GLU A 116 -19.59 -12.03 -27.51
CA GLU A 116 -20.88 -12.30 -28.16
C GLU A 116 -22.07 -11.78 -27.35
N ALA A 117 -22.07 -12.00 -26.02
CA ALA A 117 -23.14 -11.57 -25.12
C ALA A 117 -23.32 -10.03 -25.09
N ARG A 118 -22.29 -9.28 -25.48
CA ARG A 118 -22.25 -7.82 -25.50
C ARG A 118 -22.36 -7.24 -26.92
N GLY A 119 -22.55 -8.09 -27.93
CA GLY A 119 -22.70 -7.69 -29.33
C GLY A 119 -21.40 -7.20 -29.99
N GLU A 120 -20.26 -7.48 -29.38
CA GLU A 120 -18.93 -7.10 -29.86
C GLU A 120 -18.36 -8.18 -30.80
N PRO A 121 -17.56 -7.82 -31.81
CA PRO A 121 -17.01 -8.80 -32.73
C PRO A 121 -15.91 -9.63 -32.05
N ILE A 122 -15.92 -10.95 -32.27
CA ILE A 122 -14.94 -11.91 -31.72
C ILE A 122 -13.55 -11.76 -32.37
N VAL A 123 -13.52 -11.26 -33.61
CA VAL A 123 -12.32 -10.98 -34.37
C VAL A 123 -12.31 -9.53 -34.76
N MET A 124 -11.13 -8.90 -34.74
CA MET A 124 -10.97 -7.59 -35.37
C MET A 124 -11.51 -7.65 -36.80
N THR A 125 -12.61 -6.93 -37.07
CA THR A 125 -13.05 -6.73 -38.45
C THR A 125 -11.94 -5.98 -39.17
N MET A 126 -11.32 -6.64 -40.14
CA MET A 126 -10.43 -6.05 -41.13
C MET A 126 -11.19 -4.95 -41.88
N ALA A 127 -11.26 -3.75 -41.30
CA ALA A 127 -11.64 -2.56 -42.03
C ALA A 127 -10.54 -2.30 -43.06
N ALA A 128 -10.85 -2.62 -44.31
CA ALA A 128 -9.97 -2.49 -45.45
C ALA A 128 -9.42 -1.05 -45.57
N GLY A 129 -8.10 -0.89 -45.47
CA GLY A 129 -7.44 0.36 -45.84
C GLY A 129 -6.02 0.55 -45.30
N HIS A 130 -5.04 -0.01 -46.00
CA HIS A 130 -3.63 0.42 -46.07
C HIS A 130 -2.92 0.86 -44.77
N ASP A 131 -2.23 -0.08 -44.09
CA ASP A 131 -0.84 0.16 -43.67
C ASP A 131 -0.12 -1.16 -43.33
N HIS A 132 1.01 -1.42 -44.02
CA HIS A 132 1.68 -2.72 -44.09
C HIS A 132 2.78 -2.94 -43.03
N HIS A 133 2.77 -2.22 -41.90
CA HIS A 133 3.90 -2.24 -40.95
C HIS A 133 3.54 -2.19 -39.45
N ARG A 134 2.47 -2.86 -38.99
CA ARG A 134 2.26 -3.10 -37.54
C ARG A 134 1.70 -4.49 -37.23
N HIS A 135 2.52 -5.51 -37.48
CA HIS A 135 2.53 -6.72 -36.65
C HIS A 135 3.81 -6.65 -35.81
N HIS A 136 3.82 -5.78 -34.80
CA HIS A 136 4.74 -6.00 -33.67
C HIS A 136 4.08 -7.12 -32.86
N THR A 137 4.79 -8.24 -32.75
CA THR A 137 4.51 -9.42 -31.94
C THR A 137 3.82 -9.05 -30.61
N MET A 138 2.71 -9.71 -30.27
CA MET A 138 2.10 -9.59 -28.94
C MET A 138 3.13 -10.01 -27.87
N MET A 139 3.07 -9.41 -26.69
CA MET A 139 4.09 -9.58 -25.63
C MET A 139 4.18 -11.04 -25.20
N GLY A 140 5.40 -11.57 -25.06
CA GLY A 140 5.65 -12.97 -24.65
C GLY A 140 5.45 -14.04 -25.72
N MET A 141 4.90 -13.73 -26.90
CA MET A 141 4.70 -14.72 -27.96
C MET A 141 6.01 -15.26 -28.55
N ALA A 142 6.09 -16.57 -28.76
CA ALA A 142 7.14 -17.23 -29.53
C ALA A 142 7.09 -16.83 -31.02
N THR A 143 8.24 -16.55 -31.63
CA THR A 143 8.32 -16.27 -33.07
C THR A 143 8.08 -17.54 -33.90
N PRO A 144 7.71 -17.42 -35.18
CA PRO A 144 7.58 -18.58 -36.07
C PRO A 144 8.85 -19.46 -36.14
N GLU A 145 10.03 -18.86 -36.03
CA GLU A 145 11.31 -19.57 -35.97
C GLU A 145 11.49 -20.33 -34.65
N GLN A 146 11.06 -19.75 -33.53
CA GLN A 146 11.08 -20.41 -32.21
C GLN A 146 10.09 -21.58 -32.16
N MET A 147 8.88 -21.42 -32.73
CA MET A 147 7.90 -22.52 -32.85
C MET A 147 8.43 -23.66 -33.75
N GLN A 148 9.13 -23.34 -34.84
CA GLN A 148 9.77 -24.36 -35.68
C GLN A 148 10.92 -25.07 -34.97
N ALA A 149 11.71 -24.33 -34.17
CA ALA A 149 12.79 -24.91 -33.38
C ALA A 149 12.25 -25.83 -32.28
N LEU A 150 11.21 -25.40 -31.56
CA LEU A 150 10.52 -26.20 -30.55
C LEU A 150 9.95 -27.49 -31.15
N ALA A 151 9.27 -27.40 -32.31
CA ALA A 151 8.70 -28.57 -32.99
C ALA A 151 9.76 -29.57 -33.51
N ALA A 152 11.01 -29.14 -33.68
CA ALA A 152 12.11 -29.96 -34.15
C ALA A 152 12.97 -30.57 -33.01
N ALA A 153 12.77 -30.12 -31.76
CA ALA A 153 13.49 -30.60 -30.60
C ALA A 153 12.83 -31.86 -30.00
N GLU A 154 13.61 -32.71 -29.32
CA GLU A 154 13.12 -33.92 -28.62
C GLU A 154 13.84 -34.10 -27.27
N GLY A 155 13.18 -34.75 -26.31
CA GLY A 155 13.74 -35.05 -24.99
C GLY A 155 14.14 -33.80 -24.20
N THR A 156 15.26 -33.85 -23.50
CA THR A 156 15.70 -32.77 -22.59
C THR A 156 15.88 -31.40 -23.26
N GLU A 157 16.20 -31.38 -24.56
CA GLU A 157 16.30 -30.11 -25.31
C GLU A 157 14.92 -29.51 -25.61
N PHE A 158 13.93 -30.36 -25.88
CA PHE A 158 12.54 -29.95 -25.99
C PHE A 158 12.01 -29.42 -24.65
N ASP A 159 12.23 -30.15 -23.57
CA ASP A 159 11.82 -29.78 -22.20
C ASP A 159 12.29 -28.37 -21.81
N ARG A 160 13.56 -28.06 -22.10
CA ARG A 160 14.14 -26.74 -21.84
C ARG A 160 13.50 -25.64 -22.67
N GLN A 161 13.34 -25.87 -23.98
CA GLN A 161 12.78 -24.86 -24.88
C GLN A 161 11.29 -24.62 -24.58
N PHE A 162 10.54 -25.67 -24.26
CA PHE A 162 9.14 -25.59 -23.84
C PHE A 162 8.99 -24.72 -22.58
N LEU A 163 9.72 -25.01 -21.50
CA LEU A 163 9.64 -24.25 -20.26
C LEU A 163 10.09 -22.79 -20.43
N THR A 164 11.17 -22.56 -21.20
CA THR A 164 11.68 -21.20 -21.45
C THR A 164 10.67 -20.35 -22.23
N LEU A 165 10.04 -20.92 -23.25
CA LEU A 165 9.05 -20.21 -24.06
C LEU A 165 7.74 -20.03 -23.29
N MET A 166 7.31 -21.01 -22.50
CA MET A 166 6.05 -20.94 -21.75
C MET A 166 6.12 -19.94 -20.60
N ILE A 167 7.25 -19.87 -19.86
CA ILE A 167 7.46 -18.84 -18.82
C ILE A 167 7.41 -17.44 -19.44
N ALA A 168 8.14 -17.21 -20.54
CA ALA A 168 8.13 -15.90 -21.21
C ALA A 168 6.75 -15.56 -21.81
N HIS A 169 5.99 -16.56 -22.24
CA HIS A 169 4.62 -16.41 -22.72
C HIS A 169 3.68 -15.99 -21.58
N HIS A 170 3.77 -16.65 -20.42
CA HIS A 170 2.98 -16.34 -19.21
C HIS A 170 3.31 -14.95 -18.66
N GLU A 171 4.60 -14.57 -18.60
CA GLU A 171 5.02 -13.20 -18.25
C GLU A 171 4.44 -12.16 -19.23
N GLY A 172 4.36 -12.48 -20.53
CA GLY A 172 3.72 -11.62 -21.52
C GLY A 172 2.21 -11.44 -21.34
N ALA A 173 1.51 -12.46 -20.84
CA ALA A 173 0.09 -12.38 -20.48
C ALA A 173 -0.11 -11.47 -19.26
N LEU A 174 0.75 -11.58 -18.24
CA LEU A 174 0.76 -10.70 -17.06
C LEU A 174 0.99 -9.23 -17.46
N ASP A 175 1.92 -8.95 -18.39
CA ASP A 175 2.14 -7.59 -18.91
C ASP A 175 0.93 -7.04 -19.69
N MET A 176 0.16 -7.90 -20.37
CA MET A 176 -1.08 -7.51 -21.06
C MET A 176 -2.19 -7.18 -20.05
N VAL A 177 -2.27 -7.94 -18.96
CA VAL A 177 -3.15 -7.68 -17.81
C VAL A 177 -2.79 -6.35 -17.14
N ASP A 178 -1.51 -6.13 -16.80
CA ASP A 178 -1.01 -4.88 -16.20
C ASP A 178 -1.36 -3.65 -17.05
N LYS A 179 -1.25 -3.75 -18.38
CA LYS A 179 -1.62 -2.66 -19.29
C LYS A 179 -3.12 -2.41 -19.36
N LEU A 180 -3.94 -3.45 -19.30
CA LEU A 180 -5.39 -3.27 -19.23
C LEU A 180 -5.75 -2.56 -17.92
N LEU A 181 -5.22 -3.00 -16.79
CA LEU A 181 -5.51 -2.45 -15.45
C LEU A 181 -5.00 -1.01 -15.26
N ALA A 182 -4.01 -0.57 -16.03
CA ALA A 182 -3.52 0.81 -16.01
C ALA A 182 -4.45 1.84 -16.68
N LEU A 183 -5.49 1.39 -17.41
CA LEU A 183 -6.42 2.27 -18.11
C LEU A 183 -7.57 2.73 -17.19
N PRO A 184 -7.95 4.02 -17.16
CA PRO A 184 -9.08 4.48 -16.35
C PRO A 184 -10.40 3.83 -16.77
N GLY A 185 -11.09 3.20 -15.82
CA GLY A 185 -12.41 2.58 -16.02
C GLY A 185 -12.39 1.19 -16.67
N SER A 186 -11.24 0.68 -17.11
CA SER A 186 -11.13 -0.69 -17.60
C SER A 186 -11.27 -1.74 -16.50
N ALA A 187 -11.57 -2.96 -16.92
CA ALA A 187 -11.86 -4.15 -16.13
C ALA A 187 -12.92 -3.90 -15.04
N ALA A 188 -13.84 -2.94 -15.25
CA ALA A 188 -14.94 -2.70 -14.32
C ALA A 188 -16.11 -3.70 -14.49
N ASP A 189 -16.07 -4.55 -15.53
CA ASP A 189 -16.98 -5.70 -15.67
C ASP A 189 -16.52 -6.82 -14.72
N PRO A 190 -17.33 -7.27 -13.75
CA PRO A 190 -16.93 -8.32 -12.81
C PRO A 190 -16.63 -9.66 -13.46
N VAL A 191 -17.18 -9.93 -14.66
CA VAL A 191 -16.97 -11.18 -15.39
C VAL A 191 -15.66 -11.11 -16.16
N LEU A 192 -15.34 -9.96 -16.76
CA LEU A 192 -14.03 -9.72 -17.38
C LEU A 192 -12.89 -9.67 -16.37
N TYR A 193 -13.09 -8.98 -15.23
CA TYR A 193 -12.06 -8.87 -14.20
C TYR A 193 -11.73 -10.25 -13.63
N ARG A 194 -12.72 -11.14 -13.48
CA ARG A 194 -12.49 -12.55 -13.13
C ARG A 194 -11.64 -13.27 -14.17
N PHE A 195 -12.00 -13.15 -15.43
CA PHE A 195 -11.17 -13.76 -16.46
C PHE A 195 -9.71 -13.25 -16.49
N ILE A 196 -9.49 -11.97 -16.18
CA ILE A 196 -8.16 -11.38 -16.05
C ILE A 196 -7.40 -11.92 -14.84
N GLY A 197 -8.08 -12.15 -13.72
CA GLY A 197 -7.51 -12.70 -12.50
C GLY A 197 -7.24 -14.20 -12.61
N ASP A 198 -8.10 -14.97 -13.28
CA ASP A 198 -7.87 -16.37 -13.65
C ASP A 198 -6.54 -16.48 -14.45
N VAL A 199 -6.38 -15.64 -15.48
CA VAL A 199 -5.14 -15.53 -16.27
C VAL A 199 -3.94 -15.07 -15.42
N GLU A 200 -4.12 -14.27 -14.37
CA GLU A 200 -3.01 -13.85 -13.51
C GLU A 200 -2.60 -14.94 -12.51
N ASN A 201 -3.58 -15.64 -11.93
CA ASN A 201 -3.41 -16.62 -10.87
C ASN A 201 -2.93 -17.97 -11.40
N ASP A 202 -3.48 -18.47 -12.51
CA ASP A 202 -3.04 -19.75 -13.09
C ASP A 202 -1.58 -19.66 -13.55
N GLN A 203 -1.24 -18.56 -14.23
CA GLN A 203 0.10 -18.32 -14.75
C GLN A 203 1.13 -18.13 -13.61
N LYS A 204 0.72 -17.60 -12.45
CA LYS A 204 1.57 -17.46 -11.25
C LYS A 204 1.66 -18.75 -10.43
N SER A 205 0.56 -19.50 -10.27
CA SER A 205 0.55 -20.79 -9.55
C SER A 205 1.46 -21.82 -10.21
N GLU A 206 1.57 -21.77 -11.54
CA GLU A 206 2.53 -22.59 -12.28
C GLU A 206 3.99 -22.19 -12.00
N ILE A 207 4.24 -20.94 -11.61
CA ILE A 207 5.54 -20.42 -11.15
C ILE A 207 5.79 -20.80 -9.67
N ASP A 208 4.80 -20.65 -8.78
CA ASP A 208 4.93 -20.76 -7.31
C ASP A 208 5.18 -22.20 -6.80
N ARG A 209 4.71 -23.22 -7.51
CA ARG A 209 5.01 -24.64 -7.20
C ARG A 209 6.51 -24.95 -7.16
N MET A 210 7.36 -24.05 -7.65
CA MET A 210 8.81 -24.16 -7.62
C MET A 210 9.46 -23.50 -6.37
N ASP A 211 8.79 -22.59 -5.65
CA ASP A 211 9.37 -21.75 -4.56
C ASP A 211 9.13 -22.29 -3.12
N VAL A 212 8.01 -22.98 -2.87
CA VAL A 212 7.56 -23.44 -1.52
C VAL A 212 8.56 -24.35 -0.78
N VAL A 213 9.40 -25.10 -1.48
CA VAL A 213 10.38 -26.02 -0.87
C VAL A 213 11.52 -25.27 -0.14
N LEU A 214 11.73 -23.98 -0.43
CA LEU A 214 12.89 -23.23 0.05
C LEU A 214 12.67 -22.49 1.38
N ALA A 215 11.43 -22.14 1.73
CA ALA A 215 11.12 -21.22 2.84
C ALA A 215 11.18 -21.86 4.25
N GLY A 216 11.01 -23.19 4.37
CA GLY A 216 10.95 -23.91 5.66
C GLY A 216 12.28 -24.07 6.42
N LEU A 217 13.30 -23.26 6.14
CA LEU A 217 14.67 -23.40 6.68
C LEU A 217 15.17 -22.18 7.50
N SER A 218 14.34 -21.15 7.74
CA SER A 218 14.75 -19.94 8.46
C SER A 218 14.68 -20.08 10.00
N PRO A 219 15.68 -19.56 10.75
CA PRO A 219 15.64 -19.50 12.21
C PRO A 219 14.98 -18.23 12.79
N ASP A 220 14.54 -17.26 11.96
CA ASP A 220 13.91 -16.02 12.44
C ASP A 220 12.51 -16.29 13.03
N PRO A 221 12.16 -15.77 14.23
CA PRO A 221 10.87 -16.03 14.88
C PRO A 221 9.66 -15.44 14.14
N ARG A 222 9.87 -14.56 13.15
CA ARG A 222 8.81 -14.02 12.28
C ARG A 222 8.48 -14.96 11.11
N ALA A 223 9.33 -15.94 10.81
CA ALA A 223 9.08 -16.88 9.74
C ALA A 223 7.94 -17.85 10.11
N GLY A 224 6.88 -17.88 9.32
CA GLY A 224 5.75 -18.80 9.51
C GLY A 224 4.78 -18.39 10.63
N LEU A 225 4.65 -17.10 10.93
CA LEU A 225 3.58 -16.59 11.76
C LEU A 225 2.21 -16.96 11.17
N ALA A 226 1.27 -17.36 12.03
CA ALA A 226 -0.08 -17.73 11.60
C ALA A 226 -0.80 -16.52 10.98
N ALA A 227 -1.55 -16.76 9.90
CA ALA A 227 -2.36 -15.73 9.28
C ALA A 227 -3.56 -15.32 10.17
N GLY A 228 -4.09 -14.12 9.96
CA GLY A 228 -5.31 -13.64 10.62
C GLY A 228 -5.47 -12.12 10.58
N PHE A 229 -6.69 -11.63 10.38
CA PHE A 229 -6.92 -10.17 10.37
C PHE A 229 -6.79 -9.55 11.76
N ASP A 230 -7.47 -10.11 12.76
CA ASP A 230 -7.49 -9.59 14.13
C ASP A 230 -6.62 -10.41 15.11
N ASP A 231 -6.26 -11.64 14.73
CA ASP A 231 -5.63 -12.65 15.58
C ASP A 231 -4.45 -13.37 14.91
N ALA A 232 -3.84 -12.75 13.89
CA ALA A 232 -2.57 -13.22 13.33
C ALA A 232 -1.54 -13.50 14.43
N GLY A 233 -0.68 -14.49 14.18
CA GLY A 233 0.49 -14.72 15.01
C GLY A 233 1.36 -13.47 15.04
N GLU A 234 1.88 -13.12 16.22
CA GLU A 234 2.73 -11.95 16.40
C GLU A 234 4.11 -12.35 16.91
N ALA A 235 5.14 -11.64 16.45
CA ALA A 235 6.48 -11.70 17.03
C ALA A 235 6.93 -10.29 17.41
N ILE A 236 7.42 -10.13 18.63
CA ILE A 236 7.86 -8.84 19.17
C ILE A 236 9.16 -9.01 19.94
N SER A 237 10.09 -8.07 19.76
CA SER A 237 11.38 -8.06 20.45
C SER A 237 11.78 -6.64 20.83
N ASN A 238 12.18 -6.44 22.10
CA ASN A 238 12.61 -5.16 22.69
C ASN A 238 11.61 -4.00 22.51
N LEU A 239 10.36 -4.34 22.23
CA LEU A 239 9.21 -3.47 22.15
C LEU A 239 8.08 -4.05 22.98
N ARG A 240 7.19 -3.16 23.42
CA ARG A 240 5.89 -3.52 23.98
C ARG A 240 4.80 -2.88 23.15
N LEU A 241 3.86 -3.68 22.66
CA LEU A 241 2.61 -3.19 22.09
C LEU A 241 1.77 -2.57 23.24
N VAL A 242 1.61 -1.25 23.20
CA VAL A 242 0.87 -0.45 24.20
C VAL A 242 -0.62 -0.47 23.90
N ALA A 243 -0.98 -0.27 22.63
CA ALA A 243 -2.35 -0.31 22.17
C ALA A 243 -2.40 -0.69 20.68
N SER A 244 -3.49 -1.35 20.30
CA SER A 244 -3.89 -1.55 18.90
C SER A 244 -5.32 -1.05 18.75
N LEU A 245 -5.54 -0.12 17.82
CA LEU A 245 -6.81 0.54 17.57
C LEU A 245 -7.27 0.21 16.16
N ARG A 246 -8.48 -0.33 16.02
CA ARG A 246 -9.10 -0.52 14.71
C ARG A 246 -9.42 0.80 14.04
N LYS A 247 -9.58 0.78 12.71
CA LYS A 247 -10.09 1.92 11.96
C LYS A 247 -11.46 2.38 12.50
N PRO A 248 -11.71 3.70 12.57
CA PRO A 248 -12.97 4.22 13.06
C PRO A 248 -14.11 3.99 12.06
N ALA A 249 -15.35 4.02 12.55
CA ALA A 249 -16.53 3.88 11.70
C ALA A 249 -16.54 4.95 10.57
N GLY A 250 -16.88 4.55 9.35
CA GLY A 250 -16.82 5.41 8.16
C GLY A 250 -15.49 5.35 7.40
N PHE A 251 -14.49 4.64 7.93
CA PHE A 251 -13.14 4.48 7.36
C PHE A 251 -12.79 3.01 7.11
N PHE A 252 -13.79 2.14 6.98
CA PHE A 252 -13.65 0.76 6.53
C PHE A 252 -15.01 0.27 6.06
N ASN A 253 -15.02 -0.79 5.24
CA ASN A 253 -16.25 -1.49 4.89
C ASN A 253 -16.63 -2.46 6.02
N PRO A 254 -17.76 -2.28 6.74
CA PRO A 254 -18.14 -3.19 7.81
C PRO A 254 -18.46 -4.61 7.34
N ASP A 255 -18.86 -4.78 6.07
CA ASP A 255 -19.14 -6.10 5.48
C ASP A 255 -17.86 -6.78 4.97
N ASN A 256 -16.75 -6.03 4.88
CA ASN A 256 -15.45 -6.53 4.44
C ASN A 256 -14.30 -5.76 5.12
N PRO A 257 -14.11 -5.91 6.44
CA PRO A 257 -13.19 -5.06 7.21
C PRO A 257 -11.71 -5.33 6.92
N ALA A 258 -11.41 -6.57 6.50
CA ALA A 258 -10.08 -7.01 6.14
C ALA A 258 -9.75 -6.76 4.65
N ASP A 259 -10.68 -6.14 3.92
CA ASP A 259 -10.52 -5.89 2.48
C ASP A 259 -10.26 -7.18 1.69
N LEU A 260 -10.85 -8.30 2.15
CA LEU A 260 -10.76 -9.60 1.50
C LEU A 260 -11.48 -9.56 0.17
N ARG A 261 -11.06 -10.40 -0.76
CA ARG A 261 -11.78 -10.50 -2.01
C ARG A 261 -13.06 -11.36 -1.78
N PRO A 262 -14.25 -10.90 -2.21
CA PRO A 262 -15.52 -11.50 -1.78
C PRO A 262 -15.78 -12.88 -2.41
N ALA A 263 -16.30 -13.86 -1.69
CA ALA A 263 -16.56 -15.21 -2.23
C ALA A 263 -17.46 -15.21 -3.50
N ILE A 264 -17.17 -16.11 -4.47
CA ILE A 264 -17.99 -16.27 -5.67
C ILE A 264 -19.30 -17.01 -5.30
N PRO A 265 -20.49 -16.49 -5.67
CA PRO A 265 -21.73 -17.24 -5.46
C PRO A 265 -21.73 -18.53 -6.32
N PRO A 266 -22.19 -19.67 -5.79
CA PRO A 266 -22.27 -20.91 -6.56
C PRO A 266 -23.20 -20.74 -7.76
N ARG A 267 -22.91 -21.46 -8.85
CA ARG A 267 -23.74 -21.41 -10.07
C ARG A 267 -25.15 -21.99 -9.78
N GLU A 268 -26.16 -21.59 -10.56
CA GLU A 268 -27.57 -22.01 -10.32
C GLU A 268 -27.76 -23.53 -10.44
N ASP A 269 -27.00 -24.19 -11.30
CA ASP A 269 -26.93 -25.65 -11.47
C ASP A 269 -26.29 -26.36 -10.26
N GLU A 270 -25.21 -25.81 -9.69
CA GLU A 270 -24.59 -26.34 -8.47
C GLU A 270 -25.49 -26.19 -7.23
N ARG A 271 -26.39 -25.19 -7.20
CA ARG A 271 -27.40 -25.05 -6.14
C ARG A 271 -28.48 -26.11 -6.25
N ASP A 272 -28.96 -26.39 -7.46
CA ASP A 272 -29.97 -27.42 -7.70
C ASP A 272 -29.38 -28.82 -7.39
N GLU A 273 -28.11 -29.07 -7.75
CA GLU A 273 -27.41 -30.32 -7.41
C GLU A 273 -27.12 -30.45 -5.90
N ALA A 274 -26.78 -29.36 -5.22
CA ALA A 274 -26.59 -29.37 -3.77
C ALA A 274 -27.91 -29.58 -3.01
N ASP A 275 -29.02 -28.99 -3.48
CA ASP A 275 -30.35 -29.18 -2.93
C ASP A 275 -30.89 -30.60 -3.21
N GLU A 276 -30.59 -31.18 -4.38
CA GLU A 276 -30.89 -32.59 -4.72
C GLU A 276 -30.05 -33.56 -3.88
N ALA A 277 -28.75 -33.31 -3.70
CA ALA A 277 -27.86 -34.14 -2.86
C ALA A 277 -28.24 -34.06 -1.37
N LEU A 278 -28.69 -32.90 -0.88
CA LEU A 278 -29.25 -32.74 0.47
C LEU A 278 -30.58 -33.47 0.63
N ALA A 279 -31.41 -33.52 -0.43
CA ALA A 279 -32.66 -34.26 -0.44
C ALA A 279 -32.43 -35.79 -0.49
N GLU A 280 -31.49 -36.27 -1.30
CA GLU A 280 -31.09 -37.69 -1.34
C GLU A 280 -30.46 -38.14 -0.03
N ALA A 281 -29.56 -37.34 0.56
CA ALA A 281 -28.98 -37.63 1.87
C ALA A 281 -30.03 -37.66 3.00
N ALA A 282 -31.09 -36.85 2.89
CA ALA A 282 -32.21 -36.87 3.84
C ALA A 282 -33.09 -38.11 3.66
N GLU A 283 -33.24 -38.64 2.44
CA GLU A 283 -33.93 -39.91 2.16
C GLU A 283 -33.10 -41.12 2.63
N ASP A 284 -31.78 -41.13 2.43
CA ASP A 284 -30.88 -42.18 2.90
C ASP A 284 -30.84 -42.28 4.43
N VAL A 285 -30.87 -41.15 5.14
CA VAL A 285 -30.97 -41.11 6.61
C VAL A 285 -32.35 -41.59 7.09
N ALA A 286 -33.41 -41.37 6.30
CA ALA A 286 -34.75 -41.88 6.59
C ALA A 286 -34.90 -43.39 6.32
N GLU A 287 -34.23 -43.93 5.30
CA GLU A 287 -34.18 -45.37 5.01
C GLU A 287 -33.28 -46.14 5.98
N ALA A 288 -32.15 -45.55 6.40
CA ALA A 288 -31.27 -46.12 7.43
C ALA A 288 -31.94 -46.17 8.81
N ALA A 289 -32.89 -45.27 9.09
CA ALA A 289 -33.70 -45.30 10.32
C ALA A 289 -34.78 -46.40 10.32
N ALA A 290 -34.97 -47.13 9.21
CA ALA A 290 -36.00 -48.17 9.04
C ALA A 290 -35.46 -49.61 8.98
N SER A 291 -34.15 -49.84 9.06
CA SER A 291 -33.57 -51.18 9.16
C SER A 291 -32.76 -51.35 10.46
N GLU A 292 -33.24 -52.23 11.34
CA GLU A 292 -32.51 -52.67 12.54
C GLU A 292 -31.46 -53.71 12.13
N ASP A 293 -30.20 -53.32 11.99
CA ASP A 293 -29.01 -54.10 12.41
C ASP A 293 -27.70 -53.30 12.16
N ALA A 294 -26.74 -53.48 13.06
CA ALA A 294 -25.63 -52.55 13.32
C ALA A 294 -24.27 -52.91 12.64
N GLU A 295 -23.40 -51.89 12.65
CA GLU A 295 -21.92 -51.89 12.53
C GLU A 295 -21.26 -52.10 11.15
N GLU A 296 -20.84 -51.00 10.53
CA GLU A 296 -19.42 -50.65 10.25
C GLU A 296 -19.37 -49.21 9.70
N THR A 297 -18.58 -48.34 10.34
CA THR A 297 -18.27 -47.00 9.81
C THR A 297 -17.20 -47.12 8.73
N PRO A 298 -17.46 -46.77 7.46
CA PRO A 298 -16.39 -46.55 6.50
C PRO A 298 -15.86 -45.12 6.70
N THR A 299 -14.57 -45.01 6.96
CA THR A 299 -13.77 -43.81 6.72
C THR A 299 -14.01 -43.34 5.28
N ARG A 300 -14.66 -42.17 5.11
CA ARG A 300 -14.72 -41.49 3.81
C ARG A 300 -13.33 -40.97 3.49
N MET A 301 -12.81 -41.40 2.34
CA MET A 301 -11.58 -40.91 1.76
C MET A 301 -11.74 -39.43 1.42
N GLU A 302 -10.73 -38.66 1.77
CA GLU A 302 -10.40 -37.36 1.20
C GLU A 302 -10.15 -37.53 -0.30
N GLY A 303 -10.69 -36.61 -1.10
CA GLY A 303 -10.40 -36.50 -2.54
C GLY A 303 -11.64 -36.35 -3.41
N GLU A 304 -11.62 -35.27 -4.21
CA GLU A 304 -12.46 -35.00 -5.39
C GLU A 304 -13.80 -34.28 -5.12
N GLU A 305 -13.72 -32.94 -4.98
CA GLU A 305 -14.19 -31.93 -5.96
C GLU A 305 -14.37 -30.60 -5.20
N GLU A 306 -13.28 -29.87 -4.98
CA GLU A 306 -13.34 -28.45 -4.61
C GLU A 306 -13.29 -27.63 -5.90
N SER A 307 -14.39 -26.92 -6.13
CA SER A 307 -14.68 -26.06 -7.26
C SER A 307 -13.63 -24.97 -7.47
N LEU A 308 -13.37 -24.71 -8.74
CA LEU A 308 -12.64 -23.58 -9.32
C LEU A 308 -13.03 -22.23 -8.66
N THR A 309 -12.01 -21.48 -8.22
CA THR A 309 -11.99 -20.13 -7.62
C THR A 309 -13.10 -19.78 -6.61
N GLN A 310 -12.82 -19.96 -5.32
CA GLN A 310 -13.76 -19.65 -4.22
C GLN A 310 -13.97 -18.14 -3.98
N PHE A 311 -13.05 -17.27 -4.41
CA PHE A 311 -13.07 -15.83 -4.14
C PHE A 311 -13.08 -14.99 -5.42
N ALA A 312 -13.86 -13.92 -5.44
CA ALA A 312 -13.84 -12.91 -6.49
C ALA A 312 -12.48 -12.25 -6.50
N GLU A 313 -12.04 -11.72 -7.63
CA GLU A 313 -10.58 -11.58 -7.81
C GLU A 313 -10.04 -10.18 -7.66
N ARG A 314 -10.89 -9.18 -7.38
CA ARG A 314 -10.44 -7.81 -7.14
C ARG A 314 -10.09 -7.61 -5.67
N SER A 315 -8.82 -7.32 -5.37
CA SER A 315 -8.46 -6.64 -4.12
C SER A 315 -9.19 -5.29 -4.10
N PRO A 316 -9.88 -4.94 -3.02
CA PRO A 316 -10.64 -3.70 -3.02
C PRO A 316 -9.70 -2.52 -3.29
N LEU A 317 -10.25 -1.45 -3.87
CA LEU A 317 -9.50 -0.22 -4.01
C LEU A 317 -8.98 0.16 -2.61
N LEU A 318 -7.77 0.75 -2.52
CA LEU A 318 -7.18 1.31 -1.28
C LEU A 318 -8.03 2.47 -0.70
N ASP A 319 -9.33 2.49 -0.96
CA ASP A 319 -10.32 3.49 -0.62
C ASP A 319 -10.23 3.94 0.83
N PHE A 320 -9.90 3.00 1.71
CA PHE A 320 -9.78 3.21 3.15
C PHE A 320 -8.37 2.97 3.69
N ALA A 321 -7.34 2.92 2.85
CA ALA A 321 -5.96 2.71 3.30
C ALA A 321 -5.51 3.87 4.20
N ASN A 322 -4.94 3.54 5.37
CA ASN A 322 -4.28 4.53 6.21
C ASN A 322 -2.95 4.95 5.61
N THR A 323 -2.56 6.20 5.84
CA THR A 323 -1.30 6.74 5.32
C THR A 323 -0.45 7.42 6.40
N ASP A 324 0.34 8.43 6.05
CA ASP A 324 1.19 9.16 6.99
C ASP A 324 0.39 9.88 8.08
N MET A 325 1.08 10.21 9.18
CA MET A 325 0.49 10.88 10.34
C MET A 325 1.33 12.08 10.82
N ALA A 326 0.64 13.14 11.25
CA ALA A 326 1.24 14.34 11.80
C ALA A 326 0.89 14.51 13.29
N PHE A 327 1.80 15.13 14.05
CA PHE A 327 1.63 15.33 15.48
C PHE A 327 1.89 16.78 15.89
N PHE A 328 1.15 17.23 16.90
CA PHE A 328 1.38 18.49 17.58
C PHE A 328 0.79 18.44 18.98
N ASP A 329 1.56 18.86 19.97
CA ASP A 329 1.16 18.81 21.39
C ASP A 329 0.63 17.42 21.82
N ASP A 330 -0.66 17.31 22.18
CA ASP A 330 -1.34 16.06 22.52
C ASP A 330 -2.24 15.55 21.38
N ILE A 331 -2.03 16.00 20.15
CA ILE A 331 -2.88 15.67 18.99
C ILE A 331 -2.09 14.87 17.97
N MET A 332 -2.74 13.84 17.45
CA MET A 332 -2.30 13.06 16.29
C MET A 332 -3.36 13.15 15.20
N VAL A 333 -2.93 13.38 13.96
CA VAL A 333 -3.77 13.32 12.77
C VAL A 333 -3.27 12.22 11.86
N ALA A 334 -4.09 11.19 11.64
CA ALA A 334 -3.77 10.08 10.75
C ALA A 334 -4.45 10.28 9.39
N GLY A 335 -3.65 10.32 8.33
CA GLY A 335 -4.10 10.38 6.95
C GLY A 335 -4.74 9.08 6.47
N ASN A 336 -5.58 9.19 5.44
CA ASN A 336 -6.26 8.06 4.83
C ASN A 336 -6.71 8.41 3.40
N TYR A 337 -6.82 7.43 2.52
CA TYR A 337 -7.31 7.64 1.15
C TYR A 337 -8.73 8.22 1.09
N HIS A 338 -9.52 8.02 2.15
CA HIS A 338 -10.87 8.54 2.34
C HIS A 338 -10.95 9.89 3.05
N GLY A 339 -9.84 10.43 3.55
CA GLY A 339 -9.78 11.68 4.33
C GLY A 339 -8.76 11.61 5.47
N PHE A 340 -9.15 11.93 6.69
CA PHE A 340 -8.24 11.82 7.84
C PHE A 340 -8.99 11.71 9.18
N ASN A 341 -8.31 11.21 10.19
CA ASN A 341 -8.83 11.03 11.55
C ASN A 341 -7.99 11.83 12.55
N ILE A 342 -8.64 12.58 13.44
CA ILE A 342 -7.98 13.36 14.50
C ILE A 342 -8.17 12.65 15.83
N TYR A 343 -7.08 12.48 16.57
CA TYR A 343 -7.03 11.84 17.88
C TYR A 343 -6.37 12.76 18.91
N ARG A 344 -6.82 12.66 20.16
CA ARG A 344 -6.10 13.17 21.32
C ARG A 344 -5.33 12.04 21.97
N LEU A 345 -4.05 12.26 22.23
CA LEU A 345 -3.17 11.32 22.93
C LEU A 345 -3.39 11.44 24.44
N GLY A 346 -3.62 10.30 25.10
CA GLY A 346 -3.62 10.21 26.56
C GLY A 346 -2.21 10.39 27.14
N GLU A 347 -2.10 10.49 28.47
CA GLU A 347 -0.79 10.56 29.16
C GLU A 347 0.09 9.32 28.92
N ASP A 348 -0.54 8.17 28.63
CA ASP A 348 0.13 6.92 28.26
C ASP A 348 0.53 6.87 26.76
N GLY A 349 0.12 7.88 26.00
CA GLY A 349 0.29 7.99 24.56
C GLY A 349 -0.83 7.32 23.75
N VAL A 350 -1.86 6.76 24.39
CA VAL A 350 -2.93 6.04 23.67
C VAL A 350 -3.87 7.03 22.98
N PRO A 351 -4.11 6.91 21.65
CA PRO A 351 -5.01 7.79 20.91
C PRO A 351 -6.48 7.60 21.29
N VAL A 352 -7.19 8.72 21.47
CA VAL A 352 -8.65 8.79 21.65
C VAL A 352 -9.24 9.60 20.51
N LEU A 353 -10.10 8.99 19.70
CA LEU A 353 -10.68 9.61 18.52
C LEU A 353 -11.49 10.87 18.89
N MET A 354 -11.17 12.00 18.25
CA MET A 354 -11.86 13.27 18.41
C MET A 354 -12.89 13.52 17.30
N SER A 355 -12.53 13.22 16.05
CA SER A 355 -13.39 13.32 14.87
C SER A 355 -12.81 12.59 13.68
N SER A 356 -13.67 12.23 12.74
CA SER A 356 -13.32 11.61 11.47
C SER A 356 -13.76 12.54 10.33
N VAL A 357 -12.86 12.90 9.42
CA VAL A 357 -13.13 13.85 8.33
C VAL A 357 -13.10 13.13 7.01
N VAL A 358 -14.27 12.99 6.38
CA VAL A 358 -14.45 12.30 5.11
C VAL A 358 -14.25 13.28 3.96
N CYS A 359 -13.19 13.07 3.18
CA CYS A 359 -12.79 13.90 2.05
C CYS A 359 -12.03 13.01 1.04
N PRO A 360 -12.71 12.15 0.26
CA PRO A 360 -12.02 11.18 -0.58
C PRO A 360 -11.16 11.86 -1.65
N GLY A 361 -10.05 11.21 -1.97
CA GLY A 361 -9.07 11.74 -2.92
C GLY A 361 -7.87 10.84 -3.17
N GLY A 362 -7.66 9.81 -2.34
CA GLY A 362 -6.49 8.94 -2.40
C GLY A 362 -5.21 9.61 -1.93
N GLN A 363 -4.23 8.80 -1.52
CA GLN A 363 -3.08 9.22 -0.70
C GLN A 363 -3.57 9.72 0.65
N GLY A 364 -3.76 11.03 0.82
CA GLY A 364 -4.27 11.57 2.09
C GLY A 364 -3.18 11.81 3.14
N ASP A 365 -1.90 11.89 2.76
CA ASP A 365 -0.82 12.29 3.66
C ASP A 365 -1.05 13.70 4.19
N VAL A 366 -0.72 13.91 5.47
CA VAL A 366 -1.07 15.12 6.22
C VAL A 366 0.15 15.81 6.82
N SER A 367 0.12 17.14 6.85
CA SER A 367 1.01 17.98 7.67
C SER A 367 0.22 19.08 8.37
N VAL A 368 0.71 19.55 9.51
CA VAL A 368 0.07 20.58 10.33
C VAL A 368 1.05 21.72 10.66
N VAL A 369 0.60 22.95 10.46
CA VAL A 369 1.30 24.19 10.85
C VAL A 369 0.31 25.12 11.53
N GLY A 370 0.48 25.37 12.83
CA GLY A 370 -0.50 26.14 13.61
C GLY A 370 -1.88 25.50 13.56
N ASN A 371 -2.87 26.24 13.06
CA ASN A 371 -4.24 25.78 12.85
C ASN A 371 -4.52 25.37 11.39
N ILE A 372 -3.49 25.24 10.56
CA ILE A 372 -3.62 24.82 9.16
C ILE A 372 -3.17 23.37 9.03
N LEU A 373 -4.04 22.54 8.45
CA LEU A 373 -3.71 21.20 7.99
C LEU A 373 -3.65 21.18 6.47
N VAL A 374 -2.59 20.58 5.93
CA VAL A 374 -2.38 20.35 4.51
C VAL A 374 -2.54 18.85 4.24
N MET A 375 -3.25 18.49 3.18
CA MET A 375 -3.50 17.08 2.82
C MET A 375 -3.23 16.84 1.33
N SER A 376 -2.47 15.78 1.02
CA SER A 376 -2.20 15.32 -0.33
C SER A 376 -3.43 14.66 -0.97
N VAL A 377 -3.68 14.93 -2.24
CA VAL A 377 -4.72 14.28 -3.06
C VAL A 377 -4.17 13.95 -4.44
N GLU A 378 -4.17 12.67 -4.81
CA GLU A 378 -3.59 12.23 -6.07
C GLU A 378 -4.61 11.67 -7.07
N GLN A 379 -5.59 10.89 -6.59
CA GLN A 379 -6.48 10.12 -7.45
C GLN A 379 -7.46 11.00 -8.20
N THR A 380 -7.81 10.59 -9.41
CA THR A 380 -8.72 11.32 -10.28
C THR A 380 -10.13 11.44 -9.72
N ARG A 381 -10.58 10.51 -8.88
CA ARG A 381 -11.92 10.54 -8.26
C ARG A 381 -12.12 11.64 -7.22
N GLY A 382 -11.06 12.31 -6.76
CA GLY A 382 -11.16 13.38 -5.77
C GLY A 382 -12.03 14.53 -6.28
N ARG A 383 -12.88 15.10 -5.41
CA ARG A 383 -13.73 16.26 -5.72
C ARG A 383 -13.33 17.51 -4.97
N VAL A 384 -13.60 18.68 -5.55
CA VAL A 384 -13.34 19.99 -4.92
C VAL A 384 -14.20 20.18 -3.66
N ASP A 385 -15.42 19.64 -3.67
CA ASP A 385 -16.42 19.71 -2.59
C ASP A 385 -16.35 18.54 -1.61
N CYS A 386 -15.35 17.67 -1.73
CA CYS A 386 -15.24 16.42 -0.98
C CYS A 386 -16.45 15.48 -1.11
N GLY A 387 -17.25 15.63 -2.17
CA GLY A 387 -18.40 14.79 -2.47
C GLY A 387 -18.07 13.31 -2.58
N LEU A 388 -19.06 12.47 -2.25
CA LEU A 388 -18.97 11.01 -2.29
C LEU A 388 -19.48 10.41 -3.61
N GLN A 389 -19.51 11.16 -4.70
CA GLN A 389 -20.02 10.67 -5.98
C GLN A 389 -18.90 10.39 -6.98
N GLY A 390 -17.65 10.73 -6.64
CA GLY A 390 -16.53 10.66 -7.57
C GLY A 390 -16.65 11.63 -8.74
N VAL A 391 -15.80 11.40 -9.75
CA VAL A 391 -15.79 12.14 -11.03
C VAL A 391 -15.53 11.13 -12.14
N GLU A 392 -16.50 10.98 -13.04
CA GLU A 392 -16.47 9.99 -14.13
C GLU A 392 -16.00 10.60 -15.46
N GLU A 393 -16.22 11.90 -15.69
CA GLU A 393 -15.84 12.57 -16.93
C GLU A 393 -14.33 12.75 -17.00
N ASP A 394 -13.71 12.65 -18.18
CA ASP A 394 -12.26 12.85 -18.37
C ASP A 394 -11.81 14.27 -17.94
N VAL A 395 -12.57 15.29 -18.34
CA VAL A 395 -12.38 16.70 -17.98
C VAL A 395 -13.54 17.17 -17.13
N SER A 396 -13.26 17.63 -15.90
CA SER A 396 -14.31 18.06 -14.98
C SER A 396 -13.88 19.20 -14.07
N GLU A 397 -14.74 20.21 -13.92
CA GLU A 397 -14.54 21.31 -12.95
C GLU A 397 -14.72 20.84 -11.49
N ASP A 398 -15.40 19.72 -11.29
CA ASP A 398 -15.60 19.12 -9.97
C ASP A 398 -14.35 18.37 -9.48
N ARG A 399 -13.42 18.01 -10.36
CA ARG A 399 -12.24 17.20 -10.05
C ARG A 399 -11.24 17.95 -9.19
N PHE A 400 -10.68 17.28 -8.19
CA PHE A 400 -9.56 17.78 -7.38
C PHE A 400 -8.39 16.79 -7.34
N ARG A 401 -7.18 17.28 -7.65
CA ARG A 401 -5.88 16.60 -7.44
C ARG A 401 -4.81 17.66 -7.12
N GLY A 402 -4.12 17.52 -5.99
CA GLY A 402 -3.15 18.49 -5.48
C GLY A 402 -3.24 18.61 -3.96
N LEU A 403 -3.03 19.80 -3.40
CA LEU A 403 -3.04 20.01 -1.95
C LEU A 403 -4.35 20.60 -1.45
N ARG A 404 -5.05 19.92 -0.54
CA ARG A 404 -6.16 20.50 0.22
C ARG A 404 -5.66 21.21 1.46
N ILE A 405 -6.33 22.29 1.83
CA ILE A 405 -5.95 23.12 2.98
C ILE A 405 -7.17 23.28 3.88
N PHE A 406 -7.01 22.86 5.14
CA PHE A 406 -8.04 22.88 6.15
C PHE A 406 -7.67 23.80 7.31
N ASP A 407 -8.65 24.54 7.81
CA ASP A 407 -8.59 25.17 9.13
C ASP A 407 -9.07 24.16 10.17
N ILE A 408 -8.20 23.86 11.13
CA ILE A 408 -8.41 22.92 12.23
C ILE A 408 -8.48 23.61 13.59
N SER A 409 -8.78 24.91 13.63
CA SER A 409 -9.01 25.67 14.88
C SER A 409 -10.10 25.03 15.75
N ASP A 410 -11.09 24.38 15.12
CA ASP A 410 -11.99 23.42 15.76
C ASP A 410 -11.65 22.00 15.29
N LEU A 411 -10.88 21.29 16.11
CA LEU A 411 -10.45 19.91 15.85
C LEU A 411 -11.59 18.92 15.67
N ARG A 412 -12.82 19.25 16.08
CA ARG A 412 -13.99 18.37 15.91
C ARG A 412 -14.77 18.68 14.64
N ARG A 413 -14.51 19.83 14.01
CA ARG A 413 -15.16 20.29 12.77
C ARG A 413 -14.19 21.00 11.83
N PRO A 414 -13.15 20.32 11.33
CA PRO A 414 -12.27 20.90 10.31
C PRO A 414 -13.05 21.44 9.10
N ARG A 415 -12.56 22.56 8.55
CA ARG A 415 -13.16 23.23 7.40
C ARG A 415 -12.15 23.36 6.27
N GLN A 416 -12.52 23.00 5.06
CA GLN A 416 -11.68 23.27 3.90
C GLN A 416 -11.69 24.78 3.62
N VAL A 417 -10.52 25.41 3.63
CA VAL A 417 -10.34 26.87 3.45
C VAL A 417 -9.58 27.23 2.19
N GLY A 418 -8.95 26.25 1.55
CA GLY A 418 -8.24 26.44 0.29
C GLY A 418 -7.91 25.11 -0.38
N GLY A 419 -7.36 25.19 -1.59
CA GLY A 419 -6.82 24.05 -2.29
C GLY A 419 -6.00 24.48 -3.49
N VAL A 420 -4.94 23.75 -3.78
CA VAL A 420 -4.05 23.98 -4.93
C VAL A 420 -4.15 22.77 -5.84
N GLN A 421 -4.87 22.92 -6.95
CA GLN A 421 -4.83 21.93 -8.03
C GLN A 421 -3.40 21.87 -8.57
N THR A 422 -2.88 20.70 -8.94
CA THR A 422 -1.55 20.51 -9.56
C THR A 422 -1.70 19.63 -10.80
N CYS A 423 -0.69 19.66 -11.70
CA CYS A 423 -0.78 18.91 -12.96
C CYS A 423 -0.72 17.39 -12.80
N ARG A 424 -0.15 16.91 -11.69
CA ARG A 424 0.09 15.50 -11.42
C ARG A 424 -0.44 15.04 -10.06
N GLY A 425 -1.34 15.83 -9.46
CA GLY A 425 -1.80 15.61 -8.10
C GLY A 425 -0.72 15.87 -7.05
N SER A 426 -1.01 15.43 -5.84
CA SER A 426 -0.06 15.40 -4.73
C SER A 426 -0.04 13.99 -4.17
N HIS A 427 1.10 13.33 -4.33
CA HIS A 427 1.42 12.07 -3.70
C HIS A 427 1.82 12.35 -2.24
N THR A 428 2.93 13.07 -2.06
CA THR A 428 3.39 13.59 -0.77
C THR A 428 3.68 15.09 -0.82
N HIS A 429 3.89 15.68 0.36
CA HIS A 429 4.27 17.08 0.49
C HIS A 429 5.13 17.30 1.73
N SER A 430 5.91 18.39 1.72
CA SER A 430 6.85 18.71 2.81
C SER A 430 6.76 20.18 3.18
N ILE A 431 6.71 20.48 4.47
CA ILE A 431 6.68 21.85 4.98
C ILE A 431 8.11 22.38 5.04
N VAL A 432 8.48 23.20 4.07
CA VAL A 432 9.86 23.71 3.91
C VAL A 432 10.15 24.86 4.87
N SER A 433 9.19 25.76 5.02
CA SER A 433 9.27 26.88 5.95
C SER A 433 7.87 27.38 6.29
N ALA A 434 7.73 27.97 7.48
CA ALA A 434 6.52 28.63 7.90
C ALA A 434 6.88 29.84 8.78
N ASP A 435 6.17 30.94 8.57
CA ASP A 435 6.23 32.15 9.39
C ASP A 435 4.81 32.65 9.72
N ASP A 436 4.71 33.80 10.37
CA ASP A 436 3.41 34.39 10.78
C ASP A 436 2.54 34.82 9.57
N GLU A 437 3.10 34.92 8.37
CA GLU A 437 2.41 35.36 7.16
C GLU A 437 2.02 34.19 6.25
N LYS A 438 2.85 33.15 6.15
CA LYS A 438 2.71 32.10 5.12
C LYS A 438 3.44 30.80 5.44
N ILE A 439 3.05 29.76 4.70
CA ILE A 439 3.69 28.44 4.67
C ILE A 439 4.23 28.20 3.25
N VAL A 440 5.43 27.64 3.14
CA VAL A 440 6.02 27.17 1.88
C VAL A 440 6.10 25.65 1.89
N VAL A 441 5.57 25.03 0.84
CA VAL A 441 5.41 23.58 0.72
C VAL A 441 6.07 23.09 -0.57
N TYR A 442 6.83 22.01 -0.50
CA TYR A 442 7.21 21.23 -1.68
C TYR A 442 6.17 20.16 -1.93
N ASN A 443 5.71 20.04 -3.17
CA ASN A 443 4.73 19.06 -3.59
C ASN A 443 5.36 18.06 -4.57
N SER A 444 5.20 16.78 -4.26
CA SER A 444 5.56 15.66 -5.11
C SER A 444 4.30 15.09 -5.73
N GLY A 445 4.15 15.15 -7.05
CA GLY A 445 3.03 14.53 -7.77
C GLY A 445 3.52 13.40 -8.67
N THR A 446 2.94 12.20 -8.54
CA THR A 446 3.39 11.01 -9.30
C THR A 446 2.40 10.58 -10.36
N SER A 447 1.14 10.98 -10.25
CA SER A 447 0.08 10.64 -11.19
C SER A 447 0.27 11.25 -12.59
N SER A 448 -0.52 10.79 -13.56
CA SER A 448 -0.46 11.22 -14.96
C SER A 448 -0.72 12.72 -15.10
N ILE A 449 -0.14 13.31 -16.15
CA ILE A 449 -0.36 14.73 -16.45
C ILE A 449 -1.82 14.92 -16.88
N ARG A 450 -2.48 15.91 -16.30
CA ARG A 450 -3.84 16.31 -16.69
C ARG A 450 -3.90 16.79 -18.13
N ASP A 451 -5.06 16.63 -18.73
CA ASP A 451 -5.39 17.24 -20.00
C ASP A 451 -5.29 18.78 -19.94
N GLU A 452 -4.83 19.40 -21.02
CA GLU A 452 -4.74 20.86 -21.16
C GLU A 452 -6.13 21.52 -21.10
N GLU A 453 -7.19 20.82 -21.51
CA GLU A 453 -8.58 21.26 -21.38
C GLU A 453 -9.05 21.30 -19.93
N GLU A 454 -8.57 20.39 -19.07
CA GLU A 454 -8.88 20.39 -17.64
C GLU A 454 -8.05 21.44 -16.88
N LEU A 455 -6.75 21.55 -17.20
CA LEU A 455 -5.87 22.52 -16.56
C LEU A 455 -4.81 23.04 -17.54
N ALA A 456 -5.11 24.17 -18.18
CA ALA A 456 -4.36 24.77 -19.30
C ALA A 456 -2.83 24.96 -19.15
N ARG A 457 -2.29 24.85 -17.94
CA ARG A 457 -0.83 24.91 -17.71
C ARG A 457 -0.13 23.54 -17.82
N CYS A 458 -0.89 22.44 -17.89
CA CYS A 458 -0.37 21.09 -17.83
C CYS A 458 -0.03 20.58 -19.22
N VAL A 459 1.27 20.52 -19.54
CA VAL A 459 1.73 20.14 -20.87
C VAL A 459 2.26 18.70 -20.84
N ASP A 460 1.52 17.78 -21.47
CA ASP A 460 1.94 16.39 -21.64
C ASP A 460 2.83 16.20 -22.88
N ASN A 461 4.02 16.79 -22.80
CA ASN A 461 5.07 16.60 -23.80
C ASN A 461 6.43 16.61 -23.10
N PRO A 462 7.09 15.45 -22.93
CA PRO A 462 8.39 15.35 -22.24
C PRO A 462 9.51 16.18 -22.87
N ALA A 463 9.41 16.53 -24.17
CA ALA A 463 10.40 17.37 -24.84
C ALA A 463 10.15 18.89 -24.62
N SER A 464 8.99 19.25 -24.07
CA SER A 464 8.64 20.64 -23.77
C SER A 464 9.33 21.11 -22.49
N SER A 465 9.95 22.29 -22.53
CA SER A 465 10.44 22.96 -21.32
C SER A 465 9.32 23.37 -20.34
N ARG A 466 8.05 23.26 -20.75
CA ARG A 466 6.86 23.52 -19.93
C ARG A 466 6.22 22.26 -19.35
N THR A 467 6.82 21.08 -19.55
CA THR A 467 6.27 19.83 -19.00
C THR A 467 6.21 19.87 -17.47
N ALA A 468 5.22 19.19 -16.90
CA ALA A 468 5.09 18.98 -15.46
C ALA A 468 6.03 17.86 -14.93
N LEU A 469 6.68 17.11 -15.83
CA LEU A 469 7.76 16.19 -15.48
C LEU A 469 9.02 16.97 -15.10
N PHE A 470 9.95 16.33 -14.39
CA PHE A 470 11.28 16.87 -14.12
C PHE A 470 11.25 18.21 -13.36
N SER A 471 10.28 18.40 -12.47
CA SER A 471 10.19 19.55 -11.57
C SER A 471 9.58 19.18 -10.24
N ILE A 472 9.85 20.00 -9.23
CA ILE A 472 9.12 20.00 -7.96
C ILE A 472 8.21 21.21 -7.97
N ASP A 473 6.95 21.09 -7.54
CA ASP A 473 6.08 22.25 -7.39
C ASP A 473 6.31 22.89 -6.01
N VAL A 474 6.63 24.18 -5.99
CA VAL A 474 6.72 24.98 -4.76
C VAL A 474 5.42 25.75 -4.60
N ILE A 475 4.75 25.53 -3.48
CA ILE A 475 3.44 26.11 -3.16
C ILE A 475 3.58 27.05 -1.98
N GLU A 476 2.97 28.23 -2.11
CA GLU A 476 2.85 29.20 -1.02
C GLU A 476 1.40 29.23 -0.53
N ILE A 477 1.21 29.13 0.79
CA ILE A 477 -0.09 29.22 1.46
C ILE A 477 -0.09 30.44 2.38
N PRO A 478 -0.76 31.55 2.00
CA PRO A 478 -0.89 32.71 2.88
C PRO A 478 -1.80 32.40 4.08
N LEU A 479 -1.33 32.62 5.31
CA LEU A 479 -2.10 32.32 6.53
C LEU A 479 -3.31 33.24 6.72
N ALA A 480 -3.20 34.50 6.28
CA ALA A 480 -4.30 35.46 6.35
C ALA A 480 -5.47 35.11 5.40
N ASP A 481 -5.19 34.38 4.32
CA ASP A 481 -6.19 33.96 3.34
C ASP A 481 -5.71 32.70 2.58
N PRO A 482 -5.88 31.51 3.18
CA PRO A 482 -5.40 30.25 2.59
C PRO A 482 -6.04 29.92 1.24
N SER A 483 -7.18 30.53 0.89
CA SER A 483 -7.83 30.35 -0.41
C SER A 483 -6.98 30.88 -1.58
N LYS A 484 -6.00 31.75 -1.30
CA LYS A 484 -5.04 32.28 -2.28
C LYS A 484 -3.79 31.43 -2.47
N ALA A 485 -3.74 30.24 -1.86
CA ALA A 485 -2.64 29.33 -2.03
C ALA A 485 -2.40 29.01 -3.51
N ARG A 486 -1.13 28.94 -3.92
CA ARG A 486 -0.77 28.76 -5.33
C ARG A 486 0.63 28.22 -5.51
N ILE A 487 0.86 27.58 -6.65
CA ILE A 487 2.21 27.29 -7.13
C ILE A 487 2.91 28.61 -7.45
N VAL A 488 4.07 28.83 -6.86
CA VAL A 488 4.88 30.05 -6.99
C VAL A 488 6.15 29.81 -7.80
N SER A 489 6.64 28.57 -7.83
CA SER A 489 7.82 28.15 -8.59
C SER A 489 7.71 26.66 -8.93
N SER A 490 8.33 26.23 -10.02
CA SER A 490 8.49 24.81 -10.37
C SER A 490 9.95 24.51 -10.78
N PRO A 491 10.90 24.46 -9.83
CA PRO A 491 12.33 24.30 -10.10
C PRO A 491 12.66 22.98 -10.81
N ARG A 492 13.59 23.04 -11.77
CA ARG A 492 14.07 21.89 -12.57
C ARG A 492 15.22 21.16 -11.88
N VAL A 493 14.96 20.59 -10.70
CA VAL A 493 16.02 19.94 -9.89
C VAL A 493 16.65 18.70 -10.55
N PHE A 494 15.98 18.13 -11.55
CA PHE A 494 16.41 16.97 -12.33
C PHE A 494 17.32 17.35 -13.50
N ALA A 495 17.47 18.65 -13.78
CA ALA A 495 18.24 19.11 -14.91
C ALA A 495 19.72 18.73 -14.77
N ASP A 496 20.34 18.40 -15.89
CA ASP A 496 21.77 18.24 -15.98
C ASP A 496 22.43 19.62 -15.84
N ALA A 497 23.41 19.72 -14.94
CA ALA A 497 24.00 21.00 -14.55
C ALA A 497 24.88 21.61 -15.66
N GLU A 498 25.41 20.79 -16.58
CA GLU A 498 26.31 21.24 -17.64
C GLU A 498 25.56 21.61 -18.93
N THR A 499 24.61 20.76 -19.32
CA THR A 499 23.88 20.85 -20.58
C THR A 499 22.55 21.60 -20.45
N GLY A 500 21.97 21.64 -19.25
CA GLY A 500 20.63 22.18 -19.00
C GLY A 500 19.49 21.30 -19.53
N GLU A 501 19.77 20.06 -19.95
CA GLU A 501 18.74 19.07 -20.29
C GLU A 501 17.89 18.81 -19.04
N ILE A 502 16.59 19.12 -19.08
CA ILE A 502 15.72 19.00 -17.89
C ILE A 502 15.57 17.55 -17.41
N ALA A 503 15.71 16.59 -18.31
CA ALA A 503 15.73 15.15 -18.04
C ALA A 503 17.19 14.66 -17.89
N GLY A 504 17.92 15.27 -16.95
CA GLY A 504 19.36 15.05 -16.79
C GLY A 504 19.76 13.84 -15.94
N LEU A 505 18.79 13.15 -15.34
CA LEU A 505 19.00 11.99 -14.48
C LEU A 505 18.72 10.67 -15.23
N TRP A 506 18.58 9.56 -14.49
CA TRP A 506 18.43 8.21 -15.07
C TRP A 506 17.27 8.13 -16.07
N LYS A 507 17.53 7.54 -17.24
CA LYS A 507 16.58 7.50 -18.37
C LYS A 507 15.61 6.31 -18.33
N GLY A 508 15.74 5.43 -17.34
CA GLY A 508 15.00 4.17 -17.25
C GLY A 508 15.64 3.07 -18.11
N GLY A 509 15.28 1.81 -17.83
CA GLY A 509 15.82 0.64 -18.52
C GLY A 509 16.51 -0.35 -17.58
N GLU A 510 17.08 -1.40 -18.17
CA GLU A 510 17.95 -2.35 -17.48
C GLU A 510 19.29 -1.70 -17.13
N SER A 511 19.70 -1.80 -15.86
CA SER A 511 20.97 -1.27 -15.36
C SER A 511 22.11 -2.30 -15.30
N GLY A 512 21.94 -3.48 -15.90
CA GLY A 512 22.96 -4.54 -15.99
C GLY A 512 22.36 -5.96 -16.03
N GLU A 513 23.19 -6.98 -16.30
CA GLU A 513 22.75 -8.40 -16.26
C GLU A 513 22.18 -8.74 -14.88
N GLY A 514 20.92 -9.20 -14.84
CA GLY A 514 20.22 -9.56 -13.61
C GLY A 514 19.58 -8.40 -12.83
N ALA A 515 19.68 -7.15 -13.32
CA ALA A 515 19.00 -6.00 -12.73
C ALA A 515 17.59 -5.83 -13.33
N GLN A 516 16.63 -5.34 -12.53
CA GLN A 516 15.29 -5.05 -13.04
C GLN A 516 15.28 -3.84 -13.97
N ASN A 517 14.25 -3.80 -14.82
CA ASN A 517 13.94 -2.62 -15.61
C ASN A 517 13.41 -1.51 -14.68
N THR A 518 14.18 -0.44 -14.53
CA THR A 518 13.87 0.65 -13.60
C THR A 518 13.22 1.83 -14.32
N ARG A 519 12.40 2.60 -13.60
CA ARG A 519 11.69 3.75 -14.18
C ARG A 519 12.65 4.90 -14.46
N ARG A 520 12.28 5.74 -15.44
CA ARG A 520 12.94 7.02 -15.67
C ARG A 520 12.78 7.92 -14.44
N THR A 521 13.77 8.72 -14.13
CA THR A 521 13.71 9.73 -13.06
C THR A 521 13.00 11.00 -13.55
N ASP A 522 11.68 11.05 -13.41
CA ASP A 522 10.85 12.19 -13.83
C ASP A 522 9.99 12.82 -12.72
N GLN A 523 10.02 12.27 -11.50
CA GLN A 523 9.48 12.84 -10.28
C GLN A 523 10.25 12.37 -9.06
N CYS A 524 10.12 13.11 -7.97
CA CYS A 524 10.36 12.57 -6.64
C CYS A 524 9.07 11.98 -6.10
N HIS A 525 9.18 10.80 -5.50
CA HIS A 525 8.10 10.20 -4.74
C HIS A 525 7.95 10.97 -3.43
N ASP A 526 9.01 10.96 -2.61
CA ASP A 526 9.10 11.75 -1.38
C ASP A 526 10.27 12.72 -1.40
N ILE A 527 10.09 13.84 -0.69
CA ILE A 527 11.14 14.83 -0.47
C ILE A 527 11.19 15.13 1.03
N THR A 528 12.18 14.62 1.73
CA THR A 528 12.38 15.00 3.13
C THR A 528 13.19 16.27 3.21
N VAL A 529 12.62 17.30 3.84
CA VAL A 529 13.30 18.58 4.10
C VAL A 529 13.86 18.60 5.51
N PHE A 530 15.03 19.21 5.68
CA PHE A 530 15.66 19.47 6.97
C PHE A 530 16.02 20.97 7.06
N PRO A 531 15.03 21.83 7.38
CA PRO A 531 15.16 23.28 7.26
C PRO A 531 16.31 23.87 8.10
N SER A 532 16.52 23.39 9.34
CA SER A 532 17.61 23.90 10.21
C SER A 532 19.01 23.65 9.65
N LYS A 533 19.17 22.64 8.78
CA LYS A 533 20.42 22.33 8.07
C LYS A 533 20.47 22.90 6.65
N ASN A 534 19.40 23.52 6.17
CA ASN A 534 19.23 23.95 4.77
C ASN A 534 19.41 22.80 3.75
N LEU A 535 19.01 21.59 4.12
CA LEU A 535 19.13 20.39 3.28
C LEU A 535 17.75 19.81 2.95
N ALA A 536 17.65 19.14 1.80
CA ALA A 536 16.54 18.25 1.50
C ALA A 536 17.06 17.03 0.73
N ALA A 537 16.45 15.87 0.94
CA ALA A 537 16.74 14.64 0.22
C ALA A 537 15.49 14.19 -0.52
N GLY A 538 15.60 14.02 -1.84
CA GLY A 538 14.52 13.52 -2.67
C GLY A 538 14.76 12.06 -3.02
N ALA A 539 13.80 11.19 -2.73
CA ALA A 539 13.75 9.84 -3.26
C ALA A 539 12.93 9.90 -4.56
N CYS A 540 13.62 9.79 -5.68
CA CYS A 540 13.04 10.05 -6.99
C CYS A 540 13.08 8.81 -7.86
N SER A 541 12.12 8.64 -8.77
CA SER A 541 11.73 7.34 -9.35
C SER A 541 12.86 6.45 -9.90
N GLY A 542 14.05 6.99 -10.18
CA GLY A 542 15.28 6.22 -10.40
C GLY A 542 16.54 6.77 -9.72
N ASN A 543 16.48 7.79 -8.86
CA ASN A 543 17.64 8.38 -8.19
C ASN A 543 17.32 8.89 -6.79
N GLY A 544 18.27 8.76 -5.86
CA GLY A 544 18.32 9.60 -4.66
C GLY A 544 19.01 10.92 -5.00
N ILE A 545 18.43 12.06 -4.61
CA ILE A 545 19.03 13.38 -4.81
C ILE A 545 19.21 14.11 -3.48
N LEU A 546 20.29 14.88 -3.38
CA LEU A 546 20.53 15.80 -2.28
C LEU A 546 20.37 17.24 -2.78
N MET A 547 19.68 18.06 -2.02
CA MET A 547 19.34 19.44 -2.36
C MET A 547 19.72 20.41 -1.25
N GLU A 548 20.13 21.60 -1.65
CA GLU A 548 20.33 22.77 -0.79
C GLU A 548 19.07 23.66 -0.88
N ILE A 549 18.55 24.08 0.28
CA ILE A 549 17.24 24.74 0.40
C ILE A 549 17.24 26.04 1.23
N SER A 550 18.37 26.75 1.34
CA SER A 550 18.43 28.06 2.01
C SER A 550 17.55 29.12 1.34
N ASP A 551 17.28 28.96 0.04
CA ASP A 551 16.16 29.60 -0.65
C ASP A 551 15.02 28.58 -0.82
N PRO A 552 13.96 28.63 0.02
CA PRO A 552 12.87 27.67 -0.03
C PRO A 552 12.01 27.79 -1.30
N TYR A 553 12.22 28.80 -2.15
CA TYR A 553 11.51 28.94 -3.44
C TYR A 553 12.31 28.37 -4.61
N ASN A 554 13.61 28.15 -4.42
CA ASN A 554 14.53 27.74 -5.47
C ASN A 554 15.54 26.69 -4.97
N PRO A 555 15.06 25.50 -4.54
CA PRO A 555 15.92 24.38 -4.19
C PRO A 555 16.90 24.04 -5.31
N LYS A 556 18.14 23.72 -4.93
CA LYS A 556 19.21 23.36 -5.87
C LYS A 556 19.72 21.97 -5.57
N ARG A 557 19.68 21.08 -6.55
CA ARG A 557 20.34 19.78 -6.46
C ARG A 557 21.86 19.97 -6.35
N ILE A 558 22.44 19.42 -5.29
CA ILE A 558 23.90 19.45 -5.02
C ILE A 558 24.55 18.11 -5.31
N ASP A 559 23.82 17.00 -5.19
CA ASP A 559 24.31 15.67 -5.58
C ASP A 559 23.16 14.75 -6.02
N ALA A 560 23.50 13.67 -6.72
CA ALA A 560 22.56 12.60 -7.09
C ALA A 560 23.27 11.25 -7.16
N VAL A 561 22.60 10.21 -6.68
CA VAL A 561 23.07 8.83 -6.69
C VAL A 561 22.09 7.93 -7.42
N PHE A 562 22.62 6.83 -7.94
CA PHE A 562 21.87 5.74 -8.54
C PHE A 562 22.32 4.46 -7.86
N ASP A 563 21.38 3.55 -7.61
CA ASP A 563 21.63 2.23 -7.07
C ASP A 563 20.93 1.22 -7.96
N LYS A 564 21.67 0.21 -8.39
CA LYS A 564 21.19 -0.86 -9.27
C LYS A 564 20.30 -1.87 -8.53
N GLY A 565 20.39 -1.93 -7.20
CA GLY A 565 19.54 -2.78 -6.36
C GLY A 565 18.17 -2.17 -6.10
N PHE A 566 17.99 -0.89 -6.42
CA PHE A 566 16.74 -0.17 -6.24
C PHE A 566 15.88 -0.27 -7.50
N ALA A 567 14.59 -0.58 -7.34
CA ALA A 567 13.63 -0.46 -8.44
C ALA A 567 12.89 0.87 -8.42
N TYR A 568 12.60 1.39 -7.23
CA TYR A 568 11.85 2.62 -7.06
C TYR A 568 12.20 3.29 -5.73
N TRP A 569 12.93 4.41 -5.82
CA TRP A 569 13.30 5.19 -4.63
C TRP A 569 12.05 5.83 -4.05
N HIS A 570 11.75 5.48 -2.81
CA HIS A 570 10.48 5.77 -2.17
C HIS A 570 10.59 6.92 -1.19
N SER A 571 11.38 6.76 -0.12
CA SER A 571 11.55 7.77 0.92
C SER A 571 13.02 8.08 1.23
N ALA A 572 13.26 9.18 1.93
CA ALA A 572 14.56 9.58 2.42
C ALA A 572 14.43 10.10 3.86
N THR A 573 15.32 9.75 4.78
CA THR A 573 15.34 10.33 6.13
C THR A 573 16.77 10.64 6.57
N PHE A 574 16.99 11.81 7.16
CA PHE A 574 18.31 12.18 7.68
C PHE A 574 18.51 11.60 9.09
N ASN A 575 19.76 11.43 9.51
CA ASN A 575 20.03 11.39 10.94
C ASN A 575 19.86 12.78 11.58
N ASN A 576 19.86 12.86 12.91
CA ASN A 576 19.59 14.12 13.61
C ASN A 576 20.60 15.24 13.29
N ASP A 577 21.85 14.87 12.97
CA ASP A 577 22.90 15.84 12.65
C ASP A 577 22.86 16.31 11.18
N GLY A 578 22.04 15.69 10.32
CA GLY A 578 22.01 15.97 8.89
C GLY A 578 23.30 15.56 8.17
N THR A 579 24.01 14.56 8.69
CA THR A 579 25.28 14.04 8.16
C THR A 579 25.12 12.70 7.46
N LYS A 580 23.94 12.09 7.52
CA LYS A 580 23.60 10.80 6.90
C LYS A 580 22.20 10.84 6.32
N VAL A 581 21.94 10.01 5.32
CA VAL A 581 20.59 9.80 4.75
C VAL A 581 20.35 8.30 4.58
N VAL A 582 19.18 7.85 5.02
CA VAL A 582 18.63 6.53 4.69
C VAL A 582 17.63 6.71 3.56
N PHE A 583 17.86 6.08 2.43
CA PHE A 583 16.89 5.99 1.34
C PHE A 583 16.21 4.62 1.35
N THR A 584 14.92 4.55 1.02
CA THR A 584 14.15 3.30 0.97
C THR A 584 13.77 2.93 -0.46
N ASP A 585 13.71 1.63 -0.75
CA ASP A 585 13.29 1.07 -2.04
C ASP A 585 11.93 0.38 -1.91
N GLU A 586 10.93 0.85 -2.66
CA GLU A 586 9.61 0.22 -2.70
C GLU A 586 9.56 -0.85 -3.80
N TRP A 587 10.42 -1.86 -3.64
CA TRP A 587 10.60 -2.91 -4.63
C TRP A 587 9.29 -3.68 -4.89
N GLY A 588 8.86 -3.76 -6.16
CA GLY A 588 7.58 -4.38 -6.49
C GLY A 588 6.34 -3.50 -6.26
N GLY A 589 6.52 -2.20 -5.97
CA GLY A 589 5.45 -1.20 -5.92
C GLY A 589 4.43 -1.42 -4.81
N GLY A 590 4.88 -1.99 -3.69
CA GLY A 590 4.07 -2.11 -2.49
C GLY A 590 3.04 -3.24 -2.45
N GLY A 591 2.64 -3.77 -3.59
CA GLY A 591 1.63 -4.85 -3.67
C GLY A 591 2.20 -6.27 -3.77
N ARG A 592 3.51 -6.45 -3.89
CA ARG A 592 4.14 -7.75 -4.22
C ARG A 592 4.89 -8.36 -3.02
N PRO A 593 4.95 -9.70 -2.91
CA PRO A 593 5.71 -10.39 -1.88
C PRO A 593 7.20 -10.38 -2.21
N ARG A 594 7.93 -9.46 -1.60
CA ARG A 594 9.31 -9.09 -1.98
C ARG A 594 10.34 -9.30 -0.86
N CYS A 595 9.93 -9.99 0.20
CA CYS A 595 10.78 -10.43 1.30
C CYS A 595 10.84 -11.95 1.39
N ARG A 596 10.70 -12.66 0.26
CA ARG A 596 10.74 -14.12 0.24
C ARG A 596 12.15 -14.62 0.50
N ALA A 597 12.28 -15.84 1.01
CA ALA A 597 13.58 -16.46 1.29
C ALA A 597 14.49 -16.57 0.04
N SER A 598 13.91 -16.62 -1.16
CA SER A 598 14.61 -16.64 -2.45
C SER A 598 15.01 -15.25 -2.96
N ASP A 599 14.43 -14.17 -2.42
CA ASP A 599 14.72 -12.81 -2.87
C ASP A 599 16.09 -12.34 -2.33
N PRO A 600 16.95 -11.70 -3.14
CA PRO A 600 18.20 -11.11 -2.67
C PRO A 600 18.00 -10.08 -1.54
N MET A 601 18.92 -10.05 -0.57
CA MET A 601 18.85 -9.14 0.57
C MET A 601 19.21 -7.69 0.27
N ASP A 602 19.80 -7.44 -0.89
CA ASP A 602 20.07 -6.10 -1.41
C ASP A 602 18.90 -5.56 -2.28
N TRP A 603 17.87 -6.35 -2.57
CA TRP A 603 16.68 -5.91 -3.31
C TRP A 603 15.59 -5.43 -2.36
N GLY A 604 14.99 -4.27 -2.59
CA GLY A 604 14.02 -3.68 -1.66
C GLY A 604 14.63 -3.30 -0.30
N ALA A 605 15.95 -3.20 -0.24
CA ALA A 605 16.68 -2.81 0.96
C ALA A 605 16.76 -1.28 1.06
N ASN A 606 16.88 -0.79 2.28
CA ASN A 606 17.31 0.57 2.52
C ASN A 606 18.77 0.74 2.11
N ALA A 607 19.13 1.91 1.59
CA ALA A 607 20.51 2.30 1.31
C ALA A 607 20.92 3.45 2.22
N ILE A 608 22.03 3.27 2.94
CA ILE A 608 22.56 4.24 3.89
C ILE A 608 23.74 4.98 3.26
N TYR A 609 23.64 6.31 3.25
CA TYR A 609 24.66 7.20 2.72
C TYR A 609 25.15 8.15 3.81
N ASP A 610 26.47 8.38 3.86
CA ASP A 610 27.03 9.52 4.58
C ASP A 610 27.07 10.74 3.65
N ILE A 611 26.91 11.94 4.22
CA ILE A 611 27.08 13.22 3.52
C ILE A 611 28.47 13.76 3.82
N VAL A 612 29.38 13.65 2.86
CA VAL A 612 30.77 14.13 2.97
C VAL A 612 31.00 15.22 1.94
N ASP A 613 31.32 16.44 2.39
CA ASP A 613 31.53 17.61 1.54
C ASP A 613 30.38 17.87 0.55
N GLY A 614 29.14 17.64 0.99
CA GLY A 614 27.92 17.82 0.19
C GLY A 614 27.65 16.70 -0.82
N LYS A 615 28.32 15.55 -0.70
CA LYS A 615 28.13 14.38 -1.57
C LYS A 615 27.65 13.18 -0.78
N LEU A 616 26.81 12.38 -1.43
CA LEU A 616 26.28 11.12 -0.91
C LEU A 616 27.31 9.99 -1.14
N GLU A 617 27.91 9.50 -0.06
CA GLU A 617 28.80 8.34 -0.08
C GLU A 617 28.08 7.09 0.43
N PHE A 618 27.86 6.12 -0.46
CA PHE A 618 27.23 4.85 -0.10
C PHE A 618 28.04 4.11 0.98
N ARG A 619 27.35 3.54 1.97
CA ARG A 619 27.97 2.78 3.05
C ARG A 619 27.48 1.35 3.14
N SER A 620 26.17 1.13 3.15
CA SER A 620 25.59 -0.22 3.28
C SER A 620 24.14 -0.27 2.81
N HIS A 621 23.66 -1.50 2.61
CA HIS A 621 22.25 -1.82 2.52
C HIS A 621 21.75 -2.40 3.84
N TYR A 622 20.48 -2.13 4.16
CA TYR A 622 19.77 -2.73 5.28
C TYR A 622 18.40 -3.24 4.84
N LYS A 623 18.13 -4.52 5.07
CA LYS A 623 16.81 -5.15 4.92
C LYS A 623 16.53 -5.93 6.18
N MET A 624 15.26 -5.97 6.61
CA MET A 624 14.88 -6.81 7.73
C MET A 624 15.23 -8.29 7.44
N PRO A 625 15.73 -9.06 8.42
CA PRO A 625 16.20 -10.43 8.18
C PRO A 625 15.08 -11.48 8.16
N ALA A 626 13.80 -11.05 8.16
CA ALA A 626 12.63 -11.90 8.23
C ALA A 626 12.15 -12.32 6.83
N PRO A 627 12.29 -13.60 6.44
CA PRO A 627 11.67 -14.08 5.23
C PRO A 627 10.15 -14.22 5.43
N GLN A 628 9.40 -13.73 4.45
CA GLN A 628 7.93 -13.78 4.41
C GLN A 628 7.43 -14.70 3.30
N THR A 629 6.14 -15.01 3.38
CA THR A 629 5.41 -15.84 2.40
C THR A 629 5.00 -15.02 1.17
N GLU A 630 4.39 -15.68 0.19
CA GLU A 630 3.82 -15.03 -0.99
C GLU A 630 2.53 -14.25 -0.71
N TRP A 631 1.89 -14.48 0.44
CA TRP A 631 0.65 -13.81 0.86
C TRP A 631 0.91 -12.49 1.62
N GLU A 632 2.18 -12.15 1.82
CA GLU A 632 2.64 -10.94 2.51
C GLU A 632 3.28 -9.98 1.52
N ASN A 633 2.62 -8.85 1.25
CA ASN A 633 3.28 -7.75 0.53
C ASN A 633 4.36 -7.12 1.42
N CYS A 634 5.58 -6.97 0.90
CA CYS A 634 6.71 -6.56 1.74
C CYS A 634 7.68 -5.62 1.06
N VAL A 635 7.71 -4.38 1.53
CA VAL A 635 8.60 -3.32 1.07
C VAL A 635 8.93 -2.39 2.23
N ALA A 636 10.08 -1.71 2.18
CA ALA A 636 10.37 -0.62 3.09
C ALA A 636 9.52 0.61 2.73
N HIS A 637 8.92 1.25 3.73
CA HIS A 637 8.11 2.44 3.55
C HIS A 637 8.57 3.58 4.50
N ASN A 638 7.67 4.37 5.06
CA ASN A 638 8.02 5.59 5.79
C ASN A 638 8.40 5.32 7.26
N GLY A 639 9.41 6.05 7.74
CA GLY A 639 9.94 5.90 9.10
C GLY A 639 10.49 7.21 9.66
N SER A 640 10.93 7.19 10.92
CA SER A 640 11.60 8.35 11.54
C SER A 640 12.76 7.95 12.43
N ILE A 641 13.59 8.93 12.81
CA ILE A 641 14.61 8.71 13.84
C ILE A 641 13.98 8.52 15.23
N VAL A 642 14.63 7.72 16.06
CA VAL A 642 14.42 7.67 17.51
C VAL A 642 15.55 8.50 18.16
N PRO A 643 15.24 9.60 18.85
CA PRO A 643 16.21 10.61 19.24
C PRO A 643 17.05 10.22 20.48
N VAL A 644 18.01 9.32 20.34
CA VAL A 644 18.94 8.96 21.42
C VAL A 644 20.24 9.77 21.31
N PRO A 645 20.71 10.49 22.37
CA PRO A 645 21.91 11.30 22.30
C PRO A 645 23.15 10.53 21.81
N GLY A 646 23.74 10.97 20.70
CA GLY A 646 24.95 10.39 20.12
C GLY A 646 24.76 9.00 19.52
N ARG A 647 23.53 8.60 19.19
CA ARG A 647 23.22 7.41 18.38
C ARG A 647 22.28 7.79 17.25
N ASP A 648 22.45 7.12 16.12
CA ASP A 648 21.55 7.22 14.99
C ASP A 648 20.66 5.97 15.01
N ILE A 649 19.43 6.10 15.48
CA ILE A 649 18.45 5.01 15.54
C ILE A 649 17.27 5.40 14.66
N PHE A 650 16.77 4.45 13.88
CA PHE A 650 15.69 4.65 12.93
C PHE A 650 14.62 3.58 13.12
N VAL A 651 13.36 4.00 13.21
CA VAL A 651 12.21 3.11 13.13
C VAL A 651 11.73 3.07 11.68
N GLN A 652 11.77 1.89 11.08
CA GLN A 652 11.40 1.61 9.70
C GLN A 652 10.08 0.86 9.67
N SER A 653 9.09 1.40 8.95
CA SER A 653 7.97 0.59 8.49
C SER A 653 8.39 -0.33 7.37
N TRP A 654 8.06 -1.59 7.52
CA TRP A 654 7.86 -2.49 6.41
C TRP A 654 6.34 -2.67 6.28
N TYR A 655 5.84 -3.02 5.10
CA TYR A 655 4.41 -3.35 4.94
C TYR A 655 4.02 -4.57 5.79
N GLN A 656 3.62 -5.71 5.24
CA GLN A 656 3.28 -6.85 6.09
C GLN A 656 4.50 -7.40 6.87
N GLY A 657 5.72 -6.90 6.63
CA GLY A 657 6.92 -7.16 7.45
C GLY A 657 7.00 -6.41 8.79
N GLY A 658 6.00 -5.60 9.12
CA GLY A 658 5.91 -4.99 10.43
C GLY A 658 6.80 -3.76 10.64
N ILE A 659 7.32 -3.60 11.85
CA ILE A 659 8.24 -2.52 12.23
C ILE A 659 9.60 -3.12 12.55
N SER A 660 10.64 -2.48 12.02
CA SER A 660 12.03 -2.78 12.38
C SER A 660 12.71 -1.52 12.90
N VAL A 661 13.31 -1.59 14.09
CA VAL A 661 14.11 -0.51 14.66
C VAL A 661 15.57 -0.87 14.45
N MET A 662 16.28 -0.03 13.69
CA MET A 662 17.70 -0.22 13.39
C MET A 662 18.57 0.85 14.06
N ASP A 663 19.72 0.44 14.60
CA ASP A 663 20.83 1.33 14.93
C ASP A 663 21.78 1.40 13.73
N PHE A 664 21.95 2.59 13.17
CA PHE A 664 22.84 2.90 12.05
C PHE A 664 23.90 3.94 12.41
N THR A 665 24.23 4.04 13.71
CA THR A 665 25.32 4.90 14.22
C THR A 665 26.64 4.58 13.50
N ASP A 666 26.89 3.29 13.23
CA ASP A 666 27.86 2.85 12.23
C ASP A 666 27.14 2.61 10.89
N SER A 667 27.23 3.58 9.98
CA SER A 667 26.58 3.52 8.67
C SER A 667 27.01 2.31 7.82
N ALA A 668 28.17 1.70 8.11
CA ALA A 668 28.66 0.53 7.38
C ALA A 668 28.10 -0.78 7.93
N ASN A 669 27.58 -0.79 9.17
CA ASN A 669 27.12 -2.00 9.84
C ASN A 669 25.82 -1.74 10.64
N PRO A 670 24.71 -1.38 9.97
CA PRO A 670 23.43 -1.19 10.63
C PRO A 670 22.95 -2.49 11.27
N LYS A 671 22.26 -2.39 12.42
CA LYS A 671 21.78 -3.55 13.17
C LYS A 671 20.34 -3.36 13.61
N GLU A 672 19.50 -4.37 13.38
CA GLU A 672 18.18 -4.45 14.00
C GLU A 672 18.36 -4.58 15.53
N ILE A 673 17.66 -3.75 16.29
CA ILE A 673 17.72 -3.72 17.76
C ILE A 673 16.35 -3.97 18.40
N ALA A 674 15.26 -3.80 17.65
CA ALA A 674 13.90 -4.09 18.09
C ALA A 674 13.01 -4.35 16.87
N PHE A 675 11.95 -5.14 17.02
CA PHE A 675 11.00 -5.37 15.93
C PHE A 675 9.62 -5.75 16.45
N PHE A 676 8.63 -5.58 15.60
CA PHE A 676 7.29 -6.11 15.75
C PHE A 676 6.79 -6.58 14.39
N ASP A 677 6.19 -7.76 14.31
CA ASP A 677 5.63 -8.29 13.07
C ASP A 677 4.37 -9.12 13.33
N ARG A 678 3.50 -9.21 12.32
CA ARG A 678 2.31 -10.07 12.31
C ARG A 678 2.33 -10.96 11.09
N GLY A 679 1.79 -12.16 11.23
CA GLY A 679 1.55 -13.03 10.09
C GLY A 679 0.61 -12.39 9.04
N PRO A 680 0.50 -13.06 7.87
CA PRO A 680 -0.33 -12.60 6.76
C PRO A 680 -1.74 -12.21 7.21
N ILE A 681 -2.36 -11.23 6.56
CA ILE A 681 -3.76 -10.89 6.84
C ILE A 681 -4.69 -12.09 6.59
N ASP A 682 -4.41 -12.88 5.56
CA ASP A 682 -5.19 -14.04 5.13
C ASP A 682 -4.25 -15.17 4.68
N GLU A 683 -4.68 -16.42 4.84
CA GLU A 683 -3.86 -17.61 4.51
C GLU A 683 -3.90 -17.99 3.03
N GLU A 684 -4.87 -17.48 2.28
CA GLU A 684 -5.16 -17.85 0.88
C GLU A 684 -5.14 -16.64 -0.07
N GLN A 685 -5.12 -15.42 0.46
CA GLN A 685 -5.19 -14.19 -0.34
C GLN A 685 -4.13 -13.17 0.07
N LEU A 686 -3.40 -12.63 -0.91
CA LEU A 686 -2.59 -11.44 -0.67
C LEU A 686 -3.52 -10.22 -0.53
N VAL A 687 -3.55 -9.66 0.67
CA VAL A 687 -4.17 -8.36 0.97
C VAL A 687 -3.06 -7.35 1.15
N VAL A 688 -3.15 -6.18 0.52
CA VAL A 688 -2.20 -5.09 0.80
C VAL A 688 -2.40 -4.65 2.24
N GLY A 689 -1.37 -4.83 3.06
CA GLY A 689 -1.45 -4.62 4.50
C GLY A 689 -0.13 -4.18 5.12
N GLY A 690 -0.14 -4.12 6.45
CA GLY A 690 1.03 -3.78 7.25
C GLY A 690 1.29 -2.28 7.36
N PHE A 691 2.46 -1.86 7.85
CA PHE A 691 2.66 -0.47 8.25
C PHE A 691 3.00 0.44 7.06
N TRP A 692 2.12 1.41 6.80
CA TRP A 692 2.42 2.52 5.88
C TRP A 692 3.50 3.42 6.47
N SER A 693 3.35 3.84 7.72
CA SER A 693 4.33 4.73 8.38
C SER A 693 4.48 4.42 9.85
N SER A 694 5.70 4.59 10.36
CA SER A 694 6.03 4.36 11.77
C SER A 694 6.89 5.51 12.27
N TYR A 695 6.36 6.30 13.21
CA TYR A 695 7.02 7.51 13.69
C TYR A 695 7.17 7.53 15.21
N TRP A 696 8.31 8.05 15.65
CA TRP A 696 8.56 8.35 17.05
C TRP A 696 7.98 9.71 17.43
N TYR A 697 7.13 9.73 18.45
CA TYR A 697 6.60 10.96 19.02
C TYR A 697 6.38 10.82 20.53
N ASN A 698 6.88 11.76 21.33
CA ASN A 698 6.70 11.82 22.79
C ASN A 698 6.87 10.48 23.54
N GLY A 699 7.92 9.73 23.20
CA GLY A 699 8.25 8.48 23.89
C GLY A 699 7.53 7.22 23.40
N ARG A 700 6.79 7.32 22.29
CA ARG A 700 6.09 6.21 21.67
C ARG A 700 6.44 6.11 20.20
N ILE A 701 6.33 4.91 19.66
CA ILE A 701 6.30 4.66 18.22
C ILE A 701 4.84 4.47 17.83
N TYR A 702 4.36 5.26 16.89
CA TYR A 702 3.03 5.16 16.33
C TYR A 702 3.14 4.59 14.92
N GLY A 703 2.45 3.48 14.66
CA GLY A 703 2.37 2.85 13.35
C GLY A 703 0.97 2.96 12.75
N THR A 704 0.85 3.50 11.54
CA THR A 704 -0.39 3.41 10.76
C THR A 704 -0.33 2.15 9.90
N GLU A 705 -1.16 1.18 10.23
CA GLU A 705 -1.33 -0.05 9.47
C GLU A 705 -2.41 0.18 8.41
N ILE A 706 -2.11 -0.20 7.16
CA ILE A 706 -2.90 0.08 5.96
C ILE A 706 -4.36 -0.34 6.11
N THR A 707 -4.64 -1.51 6.69
CA THR A 707 -5.93 -2.21 6.68
C THR A 707 -6.55 -2.34 8.09
N ARG A 708 -5.78 -2.73 9.10
CA ARG A 708 -6.19 -2.97 10.49
C ARG A 708 -6.44 -1.68 11.28
N GLY A 709 -5.51 -0.70 11.24
CA GLY A 709 -5.66 0.53 12.02
C GLY A 709 -4.37 1.18 12.52
N ILE A 710 -4.30 1.49 13.81
CA ILE A 710 -3.17 2.19 14.44
C ILE A 710 -2.62 1.33 15.59
N ASP A 711 -1.31 1.11 15.58
CA ASP A 711 -0.61 0.51 16.71
C ASP A 711 0.30 1.53 17.40
N VAL A 712 0.45 1.36 18.71
CA VAL A 712 1.30 2.17 19.55
C VAL A 712 2.27 1.27 20.29
N PHE A 713 3.55 1.56 20.19
CA PHE A 713 4.61 0.79 20.82
C PHE A 713 5.43 1.66 21.78
N ALA A 714 6.05 1.01 22.76
CA ALA A 714 7.07 1.58 23.61
C ALA A 714 8.34 0.73 23.51
N LEU A 715 9.50 1.39 23.49
CA LEU A 715 10.80 0.72 23.61
C LEU A 715 10.97 0.15 25.01
N GLU A 716 11.55 -1.04 25.10
CA GLU A 716 11.91 -1.66 26.38
C GLU A 716 13.43 -1.69 26.57
N PRO A 717 13.92 -1.52 27.82
CA PRO A 717 15.34 -1.71 28.11
C PRO A 717 15.81 -3.10 27.70
N SER A 718 16.94 -3.17 27.00
CA SER A 718 17.51 -4.39 26.45
C SER A 718 19.04 -4.35 26.48
N GLU A 719 19.69 -5.35 25.91
CA GLU A 719 21.13 -5.30 25.67
C GLU A 719 21.55 -4.23 24.66
N HIS A 720 20.61 -3.73 23.84
CA HIS A 720 20.85 -2.72 22.81
C HIS A 720 20.56 -1.30 23.28
N LEU A 721 19.60 -1.12 24.19
CA LEU A 721 19.18 0.19 24.70
C LEU A 721 18.98 0.16 26.20
N THR A 722 19.66 1.06 26.90
CA THR A 722 19.49 1.22 28.35
C THR A 722 18.25 2.05 28.69
N GLU A 723 17.72 1.89 29.90
CA GLU A 723 16.61 2.71 30.41
C GLU A 723 16.90 4.22 30.33
N ALA A 724 18.15 4.62 30.61
CA ALA A 724 18.56 6.03 30.51
C ALA A 724 18.60 6.55 29.07
N GLU A 725 18.92 5.71 28.08
CA GLU A 725 18.86 6.10 26.66
C GLU A 725 17.42 6.24 26.18
N ILE A 726 16.54 5.34 26.60
CA ILE A 726 15.10 5.44 26.31
C ILE A 726 14.54 6.72 26.94
N ALA A 727 14.82 6.96 28.22
CA ALA A 727 14.39 8.19 28.91
C ALA A 727 14.93 9.47 28.23
N ALA A 728 16.16 9.46 27.72
CA ALA A 728 16.71 10.58 26.96
C ALA A 728 15.98 10.78 25.61
N ALA A 729 15.55 9.71 24.95
CA ALA A 729 14.73 9.82 23.75
C ALA A 729 13.32 10.33 24.04
N GLU A 730 12.73 9.97 25.17
CA GLU A 730 11.44 10.51 25.62
C GLU A 730 11.55 12.01 25.96
N ALA A 731 12.69 12.44 26.50
CA ALA A 731 12.93 13.82 26.91
C ALA A 731 13.45 14.74 25.79
N ALA A 732 13.63 14.21 24.57
CA ALA A 732 14.12 14.98 23.43
C ALA A 732 13.20 16.18 23.13
N SER A 733 13.78 17.36 23.01
CA SER A 733 13.05 18.58 22.71
C SER A 733 12.95 18.80 21.20
N TYR A 734 11.72 18.80 20.68
CA TYR A 734 11.40 19.14 19.30
C TYR A 734 11.13 20.63 19.16
N GLU A 735 11.72 21.28 18.16
CA GLU A 735 11.37 22.65 17.82
C GLU A 735 9.86 22.74 17.49
N ASN A 736 9.16 23.67 18.12
CA ASN A 736 7.70 23.89 17.95
C ASN A 736 6.80 22.68 18.31
N THR A 737 7.29 21.70 19.07
CA THR A 737 6.52 20.53 19.60
C THR A 737 5.72 19.77 18.54
N ARG A 738 6.24 19.72 17.31
CA ARG A 738 5.55 19.21 16.13
C ARG A 738 6.36 18.16 15.40
N PHE A 739 5.65 17.24 14.76
CA PHE A 739 6.19 16.29 13.81
C PHE A 739 5.31 16.31 12.57
N ASN A 740 5.92 16.58 11.41
CA ASN A 740 5.28 16.43 10.12
C ASN A 740 6.06 15.39 9.31
N PRO A 741 5.37 14.47 8.63
CA PRO A 741 5.95 13.60 7.62
C PRO A 741 6.83 14.39 6.64
N GLN A 742 7.95 13.79 6.25
CA GLN A 742 8.93 14.37 5.32
C GLN A 742 9.44 15.79 5.71
N THR A 743 9.23 16.23 6.95
CA THR A 743 9.73 17.50 7.49
C THR A 743 10.51 17.23 8.77
N GLN A 744 11.81 17.06 8.64
CA GLN A 744 12.67 16.71 9.74
C GLN A 744 13.04 17.93 10.58
N THR A 745 12.85 17.80 11.89
CA THR A 745 13.21 18.80 12.89
C THR A 745 14.41 18.31 13.69
N GLU A 746 15.37 19.20 13.95
CA GLU A 746 16.51 18.88 14.80
C GLU A 746 16.04 18.75 16.24
N VAL A 747 16.36 17.62 16.87
CA VAL A 747 16.08 17.41 18.30
C VAL A 747 17.29 17.77 19.15
N THR A 748 17.01 18.20 20.38
CA THR A 748 18.03 18.57 21.37
C THR A 748 17.74 17.96 22.73
N TRP A 749 18.75 17.90 23.60
CA TRP A 749 18.68 17.34 24.95
C TRP A 749 19.37 18.27 25.95
N SER A 750 19.02 18.15 27.23
CA SER A 750 19.75 18.77 28.32
C SER A 750 21.10 18.08 28.55
N GLU A 751 22.05 18.81 29.14
CA GLU A 751 23.38 18.25 29.49
C GLU A 751 23.27 17.03 30.40
N ALA A 752 22.31 17.03 31.34
CA ALA A 752 22.08 15.92 32.26
C ALA A 752 21.58 14.65 31.55
N GLU A 753 20.68 14.78 30.56
CA GLU A 753 20.20 13.63 29.77
C GLU A 753 21.32 13.04 28.91
N ILE A 754 22.15 13.89 28.30
CA ILE A 754 23.32 13.46 27.52
C ILE A 754 24.29 12.70 28.43
N GLU A 755 24.64 13.25 29.59
CA GLU A 755 25.56 12.61 30.54
C GLU A 755 25.01 11.27 31.06
N ALA A 756 23.70 11.20 31.37
CA ALA A 756 23.05 9.99 31.84
C ALA A 756 23.07 8.87 30.79
N ALA A 757 22.68 9.19 29.54
CA ALA A 757 22.70 8.24 28.43
C ALA A 757 24.13 7.78 28.07
N GLN A 758 25.12 8.66 28.17
CA GLN A 758 26.52 8.29 27.94
C GLN A 758 27.11 7.45 29.08
N ALA A 759 26.70 7.71 30.32
CA ALA A 759 27.15 6.96 31.49
C ALA A 759 26.58 5.53 31.49
N SER A 760 25.30 5.35 31.12
CA SER A 760 24.66 4.03 31.10
C SER A 760 25.33 3.04 30.14
N ARG A 761 25.85 3.52 29.01
CA ARG A 761 26.60 2.70 28.02
C ARG A 761 27.89 2.10 28.57
N LYS A 762 28.47 2.66 29.64
CA LYS A 762 29.75 2.20 30.20
C LYS A 762 29.59 1.02 31.16
N GLY A 763 28.36 0.55 31.39
CA GLY A 763 28.02 -0.51 32.35
C GLY A 763 28.00 0.03 33.78
N GLY A 764 26.80 0.31 34.29
CA GLY A 764 26.53 0.63 35.70
C GLY A 764 26.24 -0.61 36.51
#